data_AF-A0A497PTB7-F1
#
_entry.id   AF-A0A497PTB7-F1
#
_cell.length_a   1.000
_cell.length_b   1.000
_cell.length_c   1.000
_cell.angle_alpha   90.00
_cell.angle_beta   90.00
_cell.angle_gamma   90.00
#
_symmetry.space_group_name_H-M   'P 1'
#
loop_
_entity.id
_entity.type
_entity.pdbx_description
1 polymer ?
#
loop_
_entity_poly.entity_id
_entity_poly.type
_entity_poly.pdbx_seq_one_letter_code
_entity_poly.pdbx_strand_id
1 'polypeptide(L)'
;MYYELLNGTKIYIESRRNAFIFNVTVPGYGSFFSAHDSSLSWYDGTDVYYSWWDIDGNIHQGTDSMTWSDSVTVEVLNVSHAEPSGYYVRVGSSGVLDVKDYERYDSKSSSYYLLGLDDTRYDIIEVDYVRYIMYGGSMQRISYVQRSYETTYMGSPAFIPDEWTLKEQHFIVGTDDEMPYSGAMANYWGVRYTPMQDSEGKVPSSKTIMLDGKSYLLGGDPDTSMWYESDTFNHTGFWVMIESTNISLDGRKMTAAWVNGTCIWNPSVLGVTSEYGHFEGADFIADGTMVLPDEYFVYSDYNYSYSYYYNYRVDFENGTVYSCDPRYPVNVYLVDANGTIVYTRYEWASSETVGNDTVYFVVDLDGVRHYVSDSYLEVLSTEIVFGWDEYDHLGDYSFNFIVNGTQYTDNVSAFGGGLMVFTNGSLVGKYFYESGWGSGHDAQKIYEIPFDSGLYNATAKWQYIFKRAWVEGLALIYDLSPIASVVFQSFHQIIVGNPAWSMWGIKAWTTVAETNALDLDGDPSTTDDQYFVLEEYQSTDSWSSEYSRLWVDLMWDPNGTLRGDEMNIYSWMGWETNTWSYTWQQTFYWYKASDMSPVSSAEFAVINATIFDENGNPLPGYWDIAYAAKNVTWADILAEAEANGWDWMTSNEQTWSWLSFGVGQSYGVYSDTDWVDISLRYEFSGLMIWSDKNNNSIMETSATSPGDAELTHYFIPDSVGSVSFVTPGEAFGNYNASGSLVAGIEDEITWGVTFTDINGTTFPFNSYAYWDWYDGVMTGTDMRTFDERPTKATVDELEFLVHFQGTLNTTPGATTNYAELKVDNTVGNWDVDMVGGIDNLEGRSLSLNYYSDVTVSSFTVRTNDTEVTEESTIASDMFEMVSGNAKFAEMIIGGVTYDWAKDPYSVYNVTSQTTPLSTFRAAYESDNGQSATSWTFSSTQYYVSIGFPQWDGYSVYQDPIFVGYISNVGNEGASDVSFSSFSINPTVPSSTDEVEVGVDISTSLEIWSIDLQYSTDGVNFEDSVVMIESSPGHYVGTIPAFPDDTQVWYRVAVNTEFGYYESEVQSYIVGTGAVTTTTTTTTTTPPPYTGGEGLSSEILLMLGGFGLVVVVIGISAKRRK
;
A
#
# COMPACT_ATOMS: atom_id res chain seq x y z
N MET A 1 -16.73 21.67 9.49
CA MET A 1 -16.95 20.93 8.23
C MET A 1 -16.94 21.95 7.09
N TYR A 2 -16.79 21.57 5.81
CA TYR A 2 -16.94 22.52 4.69
C TYR A 2 -17.47 21.80 3.44
N TYR A 3 -18.16 22.56 2.58
CA TYR A 3 -18.50 22.15 1.21
C TYR A 3 -17.60 22.89 0.23
N GLU A 4 -17.12 22.20 -0.78
CA GLU A 4 -16.33 22.81 -1.86
C GLU A 4 -17.21 22.94 -3.11
N LEU A 5 -17.31 24.16 -3.64
CA LEU A 5 -18.04 24.42 -4.87
C LEU A 5 -17.20 23.99 -6.09
N LEU A 6 -17.86 23.78 -7.24
CA LEU A 6 -17.25 23.45 -8.54
C LEU A 6 -16.21 24.47 -9.07
N ASN A 7 -15.94 25.55 -8.32
CA ASN A 7 -14.93 26.57 -8.61
C ASN A 7 -13.84 26.65 -7.51
N GLY A 8 -13.67 25.60 -6.69
CA GLY A 8 -12.70 25.53 -5.58
C GLY A 8 -13.04 26.38 -4.36
N THR A 9 -14.21 27.05 -4.32
CA THR A 9 -14.58 27.88 -3.17
C THR A 9 -15.06 27.02 -2.01
N LYS A 10 -14.29 27.00 -0.90
CA LYS A 10 -14.65 26.29 0.33
C LYS A 10 -15.61 27.12 1.18
N ILE A 11 -16.84 26.64 1.33
CA ILE A 11 -17.88 27.16 2.23
C ILE A 11 -17.83 26.36 3.53
N TYR A 12 -17.31 26.98 4.60
CA TYR A 12 -17.29 26.37 5.92
C TYR A 12 -18.69 26.27 6.51
N ILE A 13 -19.02 25.11 7.06
CA ILE A 13 -20.33 24.80 7.66
C ILE A 13 -20.23 24.23 9.09
N GLU A 14 -21.28 24.51 9.86
CA GLU A 14 -21.55 24.02 11.22
C GLU A 14 -22.88 23.26 11.26
N SER A 15 -22.95 22.15 12.02
CA SER A 15 -24.20 21.46 12.31
C SER A 15 -24.89 22.11 13.51
N ARG A 16 -26.18 22.40 13.40
CA ARG A 16 -27.07 22.76 14.51
C ARG A 16 -28.18 21.71 14.63
N ARG A 17 -28.65 21.47 15.85
CA ARG A 17 -29.77 20.55 16.10
C ARG A 17 -31.00 21.38 16.44
N ASN A 18 -31.91 21.47 15.49
CA ASN A 18 -33.07 22.34 15.60
C ASN A 18 -34.34 21.52 15.87
N ALA A 19 -35.18 22.06 16.75
CA ALA A 19 -36.52 21.58 16.99
C ALA A 19 -37.50 22.26 16.03
N PHE A 20 -38.38 21.46 15.43
CA PHE A 20 -39.48 21.93 14.61
C PHE A 20 -40.73 22.00 15.48
N ILE A 21 -41.36 23.17 15.56
CA ILE A 21 -42.59 23.36 16.33
C ILE A 21 -43.77 23.23 15.37
N PHE A 22 -44.68 22.32 15.68
CA PHE A 22 -45.85 21.98 14.87
C PHE A 22 -47.15 22.37 15.58
N ASN A 23 -48.14 22.85 14.82
CA ASN A 23 -49.54 22.83 15.19
C ASN A 23 -50.10 21.43 14.92
N VAL A 24 -50.32 20.65 15.98
CA VAL A 24 -50.87 19.29 15.89
C VAL A 24 -52.36 19.37 16.18
N THR A 25 -53.19 18.88 15.25
CA THR A 25 -54.65 18.82 15.43
C THR A 25 -55.15 17.39 15.37
N VAL A 26 -55.63 16.89 16.51
CA VAL A 26 -56.16 15.54 16.69
C VAL A 26 -57.70 15.56 16.56
N PRO A 27 -58.30 14.81 15.62
CA PRO A 27 -59.75 14.84 15.38
C PRO A 27 -60.58 14.56 16.64
N GLY A 28 -61.49 15.47 16.96
CA GLY A 28 -62.38 15.35 18.13
C GLY A 28 -61.73 15.64 19.49
N TYR A 29 -60.40 15.81 19.56
CA TYR A 29 -59.68 16.17 20.78
C TYR A 29 -59.36 17.68 20.82
N GLY A 30 -58.78 18.22 19.75
CA GLY A 30 -58.39 19.64 19.65
C GLY A 30 -57.01 19.83 19.02
N SER A 31 -56.48 21.06 19.14
CA SER A 31 -55.16 21.44 18.64
C SER A 31 -54.22 21.83 19.79
N PHE A 32 -52.95 21.47 19.68
CA PHE A 32 -51.87 21.82 20.61
C PHE A 32 -50.54 21.98 19.84
N PHE A 33 -49.55 22.63 20.44
CA PHE A 33 -48.23 22.78 19.82
C PHE A 33 -47.30 21.67 20.28
N SER A 34 -46.59 21.02 19.35
CA SER A 34 -45.66 19.90 19.64
C SER A 34 -44.30 20.11 18.99
N ALA A 35 -43.27 19.42 19.48
CA ALA A 35 -41.92 19.41 18.90
C ALA A 35 -41.68 18.27 17.89
N HIS A 36 -42.71 17.49 17.55
CA HIS A 36 -42.60 16.36 16.62
C HIS A 36 -43.83 16.25 15.68
N ASP A 37 -43.64 15.54 14.57
CA ASP A 37 -44.60 15.44 13.45
C ASP A 37 -45.39 14.12 13.43
N SER A 38 -45.15 13.21 14.38
CA SER A 38 -45.75 11.87 14.42
C SER A 38 -45.87 11.33 15.85
N SER A 39 -46.91 10.53 16.10
CA SER A 39 -47.20 10.00 17.44
C SER A 39 -46.14 9.00 17.92
N LEU A 40 -45.59 9.19 19.11
CA LEU A 40 -44.68 8.24 19.74
C LEU A 40 -45.46 7.09 20.38
N SER A 41 -45.11 5.84 20.08
CA SER A 41 -45.75 4.66 20.69
C SER A 41 -45.25 4.43 22.12
N TRP A 42 -46.19 4.16 23.03
CA TRP A 42 -45.88 3.80 24.42
C TRP A 42 -46.76 2.65 24.89
N TYR A 43 -46.14 1.55 25.32
CA TYR A 43 -46.85 0.41 25.90
C TYR A 43 -46.66 0.43 27.42
N ASP A 44 -47.73 0.62 28.19
CA ASP A 44 -47.65 0.74 29.65
C ASP A 44 -47.61 -0.62 30.40
N GLY A 45 -47.76 -1.71 29.67
CA GLY A 45 -47.91 -3.08 30.20
C GLY A 45 -49.34 -3.64 30.10
N THR A 46 -50.33 -2.79 29.82
CA THR A 46 -51.72 -3.19 29.52
C THR A 46 -52.13 -2.75 28.12
N ASP A 47 -51.97 -1.46 27.80
CA ASP A 47 -52.45 -0.84 26.57
C ASP A 47 -51.33 -0.11 25.81
N VAL A 48 -51.41 -0.10 24.48
CA VAL A 48 -50.53 0.70 23.61
C VAL A 48 -51.16 2.07 23.38
N TYR A 49 -50.43 3.12 23.72
CA TYR A 49 -50.80 4.52 23.56
C TYR A 49 -50.01 5.18 22.44
N TYR A 50 -50.70 5.91 21.58
CA TYR A 50 -50.12 6.83 20.61
C TYR A 50 -50.04 8.20 21.27
N SER A 51 -48.81 8.60 21.62
CA SER A 51 -48.52 9.74 22.50
C SER A 51 -47.98 10.93 21.73
N TRP A 52 -48.45 12.12 22.11
CA TRP A 52 -47.88 13.39 21.73
C TRP A 52 -47.42 14.16 22.96
N TRP A 53 -46.37 14.93 22.79
CA TRP A 53 -45.84 15.83 23.81
C TRP A 53 -46.14 17.25 23.36
N ASP A 54 -46.79 18.07 24.17
CA ASP A 54 -46.85 19.50 23.88
C ASP A 54 -45.52 20.20 24.22
N ILE A 55 -45.35 21.42 23.72
CA ILE A 55 -44.18 22.25 24.02
C ILE A 55 -44.10 22.69 25.50
N ASP A 56 -45.15 22.49 26.30
CA ASP A 56 -45.17 22.76 27.74
C ASP A 56 -44.76 21.51 28.55
N GLY A 57 -44.47 20.36 27.90
CA GLY A 57 -44.06 19.11 28.53
C GLY A 57 -45.21 18.19 28.98
N ASN A 58 -46.45 18.46 28.58
CA ASN A 58 -47.60 17.61 28.88
C ASN A 58 -47.78 16.52 27.81
N ILE A 59 -48.38 15.39 28.20
CA ILE A 59 -48.66 14.26 27.30
C ILE A 59 -50.14 14.24 26.89
N HIS A 60 -50.40 14.27 25.59
CA HIS A 60 -51.70 14.03 24.96
C HIS A 60 -51.68 12.66 24.28
N GLN A 61 -52.54 11.71 24.68
CA GLN A 61 -52.46 10.35 24.13
C GLN A 61 -53.80 9.60 24.14
N GLY A 62 -53.89 8.56 23.31
CA GLY A 62 -54.97 7.58 23.31
C GLY A 62 -54.56 6.26 22.65
N THR A 63 -55.43 5.25 22.72
CA THR A 63 -55.12 3.87 22.29
C THR A 63 -55.62 3.53 20.87
N ASP A 64 -56.35 4.45 20.22
CA ASP A 64 -56.85 4.29 18.85
C ASP A 64 -55.89 4.94 17.85
N SER A 65 -55.22 4.12 17.03
CA SER A 65 -54.26 4.60 16.02
C SER A 65 -54.92 5.53 15.00
N MET A 66 -56.17 5.24 14.60
CA MET A 66 -56.88 6.00 13.59
C MET A 66 -57.08 7.46 14.04
N THR A 67 -57.46 7.68 15.31
CA THR A 67 -57.63 9.04 15.86
C THR A 67 -56.29 9.70 16.23
N TRP A 68 -55.35 8.96 16.83
CA TRP A 68 -54.15 9.53 17.47
C TRP A 68 -52.87 9.46 16.64
N SER A 69 -52.90 8.80 15.49
CA SER A 69 -51.83 8.74 14.49
C SER A 69 -52.38 9.09 13.10
N ASP A 70 -53.21 8.20 12.52
CA ASP A 70 -53.46 8.16 11.08
C ASP A 70 -54.31 9.33 10.55
N SER A 71 -55.19 9.89 11.40
CA SER A 71 -56.06 11.04 11.06
C SER A 71 -55.58 12.37 11.64
N VAL A 72 -54.39 12.43 12.24
CA VAL A 72 -53.85 13.67 12.83
C VAL A 72 -53.29 14.57 11.73
N THR A 73 -53.59 15.87 11.80
CA THR A 73 -53.02 16.86 10.86
C THR A 73 -51.96 17.69 11.57
N VAL A 74 -50.77 17.78 10.98
CA VAL A 74 -49.64 18.58 11.49
C VAL A 74 -49.28 19.71 10.53
N GLU A 75 -48.96 20.89 11.06
CA GLU A 75 -48.58 22.10 10.32
C GLU A 75 -47.34 22.71 10.98
N VAL A 76 -46.27 22.99 10.22
CA VAL A 76 -45.04 23.60 10.78
C VAL A 76 -45.31 25.07 11.12
N LEU A 77 -44.90 25.50 12.32
CA LEU A 77 -45.05 26.87 12.82
C LEU A 77 -43.73 27.61 13.02
N ASN A 78 -42.66 26.93 13.43
CA ASN A 78 -41.37 27.53 13.71
C ASN A 78 -40.24 26.48 13.69
N VAL A 79 -39.01 26.92 13.50
CA VAL A 79 -37.80 26.12 13.69
C VAL A 79 -36.88 26.90 14.62
N SER A 80 -36.30 26.25 15.64
CA SER A 80 -35.38 26.91 16.57
C SER A 80 -34.35 25.94 17.14
N HIS A 81 -33.15 26.44 17.42
CA HIS A 81 -32.05 25.64 17.98
C HIS A 81 -32.41 25.11 19.37
N ALA A 82 -32.04 23.87 19.64
CA ALA A 82 -32.37 23.18 20.88
C ALA A 82 -31.12 22.73 21.63
N GLU A 83 -31.11 22.94 22.94
CA GLU A 83 -30.01 22.55 23.83
C GLU A 83 -30.45 21.41 24.76
N PRO A 84 -29.54 20.50 25.19
CA PRO A 84 -29.85 19.50 26.20
C PRO A 84 -30.30 20.16 27.51
N SER A 85 -31.48 19.78 28.02
CA SER A 85 -32.08 20.40 29.22
C SER A 85 -32.13 19.44 30.42
N GLY A 86 -32.37 18.14 30.18
CA GLY A 86 -32.40 17.17 31.28
C GLY A 86 -32.57 15.72 30.85
N TYR A 87 -33.03 14.89 31.78
CA TYR A 87 -33.35 13.48 31.57
C TYR A 87 -34.67 13.13 32.25
N TYR A 88 -35.43 12.21 31.67
CA TYR A 88 -36.68 11.72 32.26
C TYR A 88 -36.94 10.25 31.92
N VAL A 89 -37.91 9.65 32.59
CA VAL A 89 -38.53 8.36 32.21
C VAL A 89 -40.05 8.50 32.11
N ARG A 90 -40.66 7.82 31.14
CA ARG A 90 -42.10 7.52 31.14
C ARG A 90 -42.39 6.57 32.30
N VAL A 91 -43.50 6.76 33.02
CA VAL A 91 -43.90 5.93 34.17
C VAL A 91 -45.40 5.59 34.08
N GLY A 92 -45.74 4.31 34.04
CA GLY A 92 -47.13 3.85 33.91
C GLY A 92 -47.76 4.33 32.60
N SER A 93 -49.07 4.63 32.60
CA SER A 93 -49.78 5.04 31.39
C SER A 93 -49.37 6.43 30.88
N SER A 94 -49.37 7.45 31.75
CA SER A 94 -49.14 8.87 31.38
C SER A 94 -48.22 9.62 32.35
N GLY A 95 -47.50 8.94 33.24
CA GLY A 95 -46.58 9.57 34.17
C GLY A 95 -45.24 9.93 33.53
N VAL A 96 -44.63 10.98 34.05
CA VAL A 96 -43.27 11.42 33.71
C VAL A 96 -42.51 11.59 35.04
N LEU A 97 -41.27 11.14 35.09
CA LEU A 97 -40.37 11.33 36.22
C LEU A 97 -39.05 11.89 35.70
N ASP A 98 -38.77 13.14 36.03
CA ASP A 98 -37.48 13.77 35.76
C ASP A 98 -36.39 13.16 36.66
N VAL A 99 -35.27 12.79 36.05
CA VAL A 99 -34.14 12.14 36.71
C VAL A 99 -32.86 12.93 36.50
N LYS A 100 -31.89 12.77 37.41
CA LYS A 100 -30.65 13.57 37.39
C LYS A 100 -29.68 13.17 36.28
N ASP A 101 -29.74 11.93 35.83
CA ASP A 101 -28.72 11.28 35.00
C ASP A 101 -29.27 9.94 34.47
N TYR A 102 -28.49 9.26 33.63
CA TYR A 102 -28.72 7.86 33.26
C TYR A 102 -28.72 6.92 34.48
N GLU A 103 -29.30 5.74 34.29
CA GLU A 103 -29.35 4.67 35.29
C GLU A 103 -27.98 4.23 35.80
N ARG A 104 -27.94 3.91 37.10
CA ARG A 104 -26.70 3.56 37.81
C ARG A 104 -26.82 2.16 38.39
N TYR A 105 -25.75 1.39 38.34
CA TYR A 105 -25.69 0.07 38.94
C TYR A 105 -25.24 0.14 40.41
N ASP A 106 -26.01 -0.43 41.34
CA ASP A 106 -25.59 -0.62 42.72
C ASP A 106 -25.15 -2.08 42.95
N SER A 107 -23.85 -2.28 43.04
CA SER A 107 -23.22 -3.58 43.30
C SER A 107 -23.57 -4.20 44.65
N LYS A 108 -24.20 -3.47 45.59
CA LYS A 108 -24.64 -4.02 46.88
C LYS A 108 -26.05 -4.59 46.85
N SER A 109 -26.93 -4.05 46.01
CA SER A 109 -28.27 -4.59 45.78
C SER A 109 -28.37 -5.45 44.52
N SER A 110 -27.31 -5.46 43.70
CA SER A 110 -27.27 -6.11 42.39
C SER A 110 -28.41 -5.66 41.47
N SER A 111 -28.70 -4.35 41.50
CA SER A 111 -29.81 -3.74 40.76
C SER A 111 -29.39 -2.41 40.14
N TYR A 112 -29.98 -2.09 39.00
CA TYR A 112 -29.95 -0.73 38.46
C TYR A 112 -30.91 0.16 39.26
N TYR A 113 -30.61 1.46 39.36
CA TYR A 113 -31.45 2.45 40.02
C TYR A 113 -31.37 3.81 39.33
N LEU A 114 -32.43 4.59 39.51
CA LEU A 114 -32.56 5.98 39.07
C LEU A 114 -32.56 6.91 40.30
N LEU A 115 -32.15 8.16 40.08
CA LEU A 115 -32.26 9.25 41.06
C LEU A 115 -33.18 10.33 40.49
N GLY A 116 -34.30 10.56 41.16
CA GLY A 116 -35.13 11.75 40.90
C GLY A 116 -34.39 13.04 41.21
N LEU A 117 -34.88 14.17 40.68
CA LEU A 117 -34.28 15.50 40.94
C LEU A 117 -34.17 15.87 42.42
N ASP A 118 -34.97 15.24 43.29
CA ASP A 118 -35.02 15.41 44.75
C ASP A 118 -34.09 14.45 45.53
N ASP A 119 -33.22 13.70 44.84
CA ASP A 119 -32.39 12.59 45.38
C ASP A 119 -33.19 11.36 45.85
N THR A 120 -34.48 11.24 45.52
CA THR A 120 -35.22 9.99 45.73
C THR A 120 -34.67 8.88 44.82
N ARG A 121 -34.26 7.77 45.42
CA ARG A 121 -33.80 6.56 44.72
C ARG A 121 -35.00 5.68 44.32
N TYR A 122 -35.00 5.27 43.06
CA TYR A 122 -35.94 4.30 42.50
C TYR A 122 -35.15 3.10 41.97
N ASP A 123 -35.21 1.96 42.67
CA ASP A 123 -34.61 0.72 42.19
C ASP A 123 -35.44 0.14 41.03
N ILE A 124 -34.75 -0.21 39.94
CA ILE A 124 -35.33 -0.81 38.74
C ILE A 124 -35.43 -2.33 38.94
N ILE A 125 -36.60 -2.86 38.65
CA ILE A 125 -36.90 -4.30 38.66
C ILE A 125 -37.23 -4.69 37.22
N GLU A 126 -36.53 -5.67 36.69
CA GLU A 126 -36.71 -6.18 35.33
C GLU A 126 -37.32 -7.59 35.37
N VAL A 127 -38.37 -7.80 34.57
CA VAL A 127 -39.09 -9.08 34.44
C VAL A 127 -39.42 -9.25 32.96
N ASP A 128 -38.97 -10.35 32.36
CA ASP A 128 -39.20 -10.67 30.93
C ASP A 128 -38.87 -9.50 29.97
N TYR A 129 -37.71 -8.87 30.19
CA TYR A 129 -37.22 -7.67 29.47
C TYR A 129 -38.09 -6.40 29.64
N VAL A 130 -39.07 -6.41 30.55
CA VAL A 130 -39.90 -5.25 30.91
C VAL A 130 -39.46 -4.67 32.24
N ARG A 131 -39.32 -3.34 32.28
CA ARG A 131 -38.68 -2.60 33.37
C ARG A 131 -39.72 -1.88 34.22
N TYR A 132 -39.56 -1.93 35.55
CA TYR A 132 -40.51 -1.35 36.51
C TYR A 132 -39.81 -0.63 37.65
N ILE A 133 -40.49 0.33 38.27
CA ILE A 133 -40.10 0.94 39.55
C ILE A 133 -41.30 1.00 40.51
N MET A 134 -41.02 1.13 41.80
CA MET A 134 -42.05 1.45 42.80
C MET A 134 -42.35 2.96 42.77
N TYR A 135 -43.43 3.35 42.11
CA TYR A 135 -43.86 4.76 41.98
C TYR A 135 -45.29 4.97 42.49
N GLY A 136 -45.50 6.05 43.25
CA GLY A 136 -46.79 6.34 43.88
C GLY A 136 -47.30 5.28 44.88
N GLY A 137 -46.44 4.36 45.33
CA GLY A 137 -46.81 3.21 46.18
C GLY A 137 -47.33 1.99 45.39
N SER A 138 -47.09 1.94 44.08
CA SER A 138 -47.43 0.82 43.20
C SER A 138 -46.27 0.48 42.27
N MET A 139 -46.17 -0.76 41.79
CA MET A 139 -45.26 -1.10 40.70
C MET A 139 -45.80 -0.50 39.40
N GLN A 140 -44.98 0.33 38.75
CA GLN A 140 -45.29 0.99 37.48
C GLN A 140 -44.21 0.67 36.47
N ARG A 141 -44.59 0.37 35.22
CA ARG A 141 -43.63 0.18 34.13
C ARG A 141 -42.89 1.48 33.83
N ILE A 142 -41.63 1.39 33.43
CA ILE A 142 -40.84 2.54 32.97
C ILE A 142 -40.26 2.35 31.57
N SER A 143 -39.94 3.47 30.91
CA SER A 143 -39.06 3.49 29.75
C SER A 143 -37.59 3.33 30.18
N TYR A 144 -36.69 3.25 29.20
CA TYR A 144 -35.30 3.68 29.41
C TYR A 144 -35.25 5.19 29.68
N VAL A 145 -34.13 5.66 30.24
CA VAL A 145 -33.89 7.10 30.44
C VAL A 145 -33.78 7.79 29.08
N GLN A 146 -34.68 8.72 28.82
CA GLN A 146 -34.66 9.59 27.65
C GLN A 146 -34.03 10.94 28.03
N ARG A 147 -33.34 11.59 27.09
CA ARG A 147 -32.79 12.94 27.26
C ARG A 147 -33.78 13.95 26.71
N SER A 148 -34.16 14.93 27.53
CA SER A 148 -34.96 16.07 27.10
C SER A 148 -34.10 17.22 26.61
N TYR A 149 -34.66 17.96 25.66
CA TYR A 149 -34.07 19.16 25.08
C TYR A 149 -35.03 20.35 25.26
N GLU A 150 -34.49 21.56 25.20
CA GLU A 150 -35.26 22.80 25.37
C GLU A 150 -34.88 23.79 24.26
N THR A 151 -35.90 24.41 23.68
CA THR A 151 -35.77 25.46 22.65
C THR A 151 -36.61 26.67 23.03
N THR A 152 -36.69 27.69 22.16
CA THR A 152 -37.52 28.88 22.39
C THR A 152 -38.60 29.03 21.32
N TYR A 153 -39.87 29.07 21.74
CA TYR A 153 -41.00 29.40 20.88
C TYR A 153 -41.68 30.69 21.37
N MET A 154 -41.81 31.68 20.48
CA MET A 154 -42.36 33.02 20.78
C MET A 154 -41.72 33.73 22.01
N GLY A 155 -40.47 33.41 22.35
CA GLY A 155 -39.76 33.96 23.51
C GLY A 155 -40.03 33.26 24.85
N SER A 156 -40.78 32.16 24.84
CA SER A 156 -40.95 31.23 25.98
C SER A 156 -40.18 29.93 25.72
N PRO A 157 -39.73 29.21 26.76
CA PRO A 157 -39.12 27.91 26.57
C PRO A 157 -40.13 26.87 26.03
N ALA A 158 -39.64 25.90 25.27
CA ALA A 158 -40.41 24.83 24.69
C ALA A 158 -39.69 23.49 24.88
N PHE A 159 -40.38 22.51 25.46
CA PHE A 159 -39.90 21.17 25.76
C PHE A 159 -39.86 20.27 24.52
N ILE A 160 -38.82 19.45 24.43
CA ILE A 160 -38.60 18.45 23.38
C ILE A 160 -38.28 17.10 24.05
N PRO A 161 -39.02 16.01 23.74
CA PRO A 161 -38.93 14.75 24.47
C PRO A 161 -37.71 13.88 24.10
N ASP A 162 -37.22 13.92 22.86
CA ASP A 162 -36.13 13.02 22.47
C ASP A 162 -35.23 13.63 21.39
N GLU A 163 -33.98 13.18 21.33
CA GLU A 163 -32.98 13.58 20.35
C GLU A 163 -33.45 13.29 18.91
N TRP A 164 -34.17 12.18 18.70
CA TRP A 164 -34.71 11.81 17.39
C TRP A 164 -35.84 12.74 16.90
N THR A 165 -36.36 13.63 17.75
CA THR A 165 -37.31 14.67 17.35
C THR A 165 -36.62 15.97 16.93
N LEU A 166 -35.32 16.11 17.20
CA LEU A 166 -34.48 17.16 16.64
C LEU A 166 -34.03 16.78 15.23
N LYS A 167 -33.88 17.80 14.38
CA LYS A 167 -33.35 17.63 13.01
C LYS A 167 -31.99 18.30 12.96
N GLU A 168 -30.97 17.55 12.53
CA GLU A 168 -29.66 18.12 12.26
C GLU A 168 -29.72 18.89 10.94
N GLN A 169 -29.34 20.16 10.98
CA GLN A 169 -29.32 21.07 9.84
C GLN A 169 -27.94 21.73 9.78
N HIS A 170 -27.39 21.85 8.57
CA HIS A 170 -26.05 22.42 8.36
C HIS A 170 -26.17 23.88 7.90
N PHE A 171 -25.49 24.78 8.59
CA PHE A 171 -25.47 26.21 8.35
C PHE A 171 -24.07 26.68 7.93
N ILE A 172 -23.97 27.75 7.14
CA ILE A 172 -22.68 28.39 6.86
C ILE A 172 -22.13 29.02 8.15
N VAL A 173 -20.86 28.76 8.47
CA VAL A 173 -20.21 29.26 9.70
C VAL A 173 -20.29 30.78 9.76
N GLY A 174 -20.92 31.30 10.81
CA GLY A 174 -21.11 32.74 11.02
C GLY A 174 -22.30 33.37 10.29
N THR A 175 -23.19 32.58 9.67
CA THR A 175 -24.49 33.05 9.17
C THR A 175 -25.63 32.13 9.64
N ASP A 176 -26.87 32.45 9.24
CA ASP A 176 -28.05 31.59 9.41
C ASP A 176 -28.50 30.98 8.06
N ASP A 177 -27.61 30.95 7.05
CA ASP A 177 -27.88 30.32 5.75
C ASP A 177 -27.78 28.79 5.85
N GLU A 178 -28.90 28.08 5.69
CA GLU A 178 -28.98 26.61 5.68
C GLU A 178 -28.55 26.01 4.31
N MET A 179 -27.94 24.81 4.35
CA MET A 179 -27.59 23.99 3.18
C MET A 179 -28.78 23.14 2.69
N PRO A 180 -28.84 22.70 1.42
CA PRO A 180 -27.80 22.78 0.39
C PRO A 180 -27.73 24.10 -0.39
N TYR A 181 -26.51 24.48 -0.79
CA TYR A 181 -26.25 25.50 -1.80
C TYR A 181 -26.62 24.99 -3.20
N SER A 182 -26.89 25.90 -4.14
CA SER A 182 -27.18 25.58 -5.54
C SER A 182 -26.06 24.73 -6.17
N GLY A 183 -26.34 23.46 -6.44
CA GLY A 183 -25.41 22.50 -7.07
C GLY A 183 -24.94 21.35 -6.19
N ALA A 184 -25.30 21.30 -4.89
CA ALA A 184 -24.96 20.16 -4.04
C ALA A 184 -25.99 19.01 -4.17
N MET A 185 -25.51 17.76 -4.24
CA MET A 185 -26.37 16.58 -4.19
C MET A 185 -26.80 16.30 -2.75
N ALA A 186 -28.11 16.36 -2.48
CA ALA A 186 -28.69 15.89 -1.24
C ALA A 186 -29.09 14.41 -1.37
N ASN A 187 -28.77 13.59 -0.37
CA ASN A 187 -29.21 12.21 -0.28
C ASN A 187 -30.64 12.09 0.30
N TYR A 188 -31.15 10.86 0.41
CA TYR A 188 -32.46 10.51 0.97
C TYR A 188 -32.82 11.24 2.28
N TRP A 189 -31.85 11.46 3.17
CA TRP A 189 -32.09 12.16 4.43
C TRP A 189 -32.07 13.68 4.27
N GLY A 190 -31.21 14.24 3.41
CA GLY A 190 -31.08 15.69 3.23
C GLY A 190 -32.30 16.38 2.61
N VAL A 191 -33.00 15.71 1.68
CA VAL A 191 -34.20 16.28 1.01
C VAL A 191 -35.44 16.24 1.91
N ARG A 192 -35.52 15.24 2.80
CA ARG A 192 -36.67 15.01 3.69
C ARG A 192 -36.86 16.12 4.74
N TYR A 193 -35.82 16.91 5.02
CA TYR A 193 -35.79 17.84 6.16
C TYR A 193 -35.59 19.32 5.79
N THR A 194 -35.48 19.67 4.51
CA THR A 194 -35.41 21.08 4.08
C THR A 194 -36.72 21.82 4.37
N PRO A 195 -36.72 22.97 5.09
CA PRO A 195 -37.94 23.68 5.44
C PRO A 195 -38.67 24.29 4.22
N MET A 196 -39.99 24.45 4.34
CA MET A 196 -40.75 25.28 3.40
C MET A 196 -40.39 26.76 3.56
N GLN A 197 -40.64 27.54 2.50
CA GLN A 197 -40.52 29.00 2.47
C GLN A 197 -40.96 29.65 3.79
N ASP A 198 -40.02 30.31 4.48
CA ASP A 198 -40.21 31.58 5.24
C ASP A 198 -39.00 31.94 6.13
N SER A 199 -38.01 31.06 6.32
CA SER A 199 -36.66 31.45 6.81
C SER A 199 -35.76 31.94 5.66
N GLU A 200 -34.77 32.79 5.96
CA GLU A 200 -33.98 33.57 4.98
C GLU A 200 -32.94 32.76 4.17
N GLY A 201 -33.11 31.44 4.05
CA GLY A 201 -32.23 30.56 3.27
C GLY A 201 -32.25 30.87 1.76
N LYS A 202 -31.08 30.81 1.11
CA LYS A 202 -30.90 31.22 -0.30
C LYS A 202 -31.50 30.29 -1.36
N VAL A 203 -32.06 29.12 -0.97
CA VAL A 203 -32.69 28.17 -1.90
C VAL A 203 -34.16 27.93 -1.51
N PRO A 204 -35.13 28.59 -2.16
CA PRO A 204 -36.54 28.28 -1.99
C PRO A 204 -36.88 26.99 -2.75
N SER A 205 -37.08 25.86 -2.07
CA SER A 205 -37.63 24.65 -2.69
C SER A 205 -39.13 24.85 -2.98
N SER A 206 -39.47 25.34 -4.16
CA SER A 206 -40.86 25.50 -4.58
C SER A 206 -41.46 24.14 -4.94
N LYS A 207 -42.23 23.54 -4.01
CA LYS A 207 -43.05 22.34 -4.24
C LYS A 207 -44.25 22.65 -5.17
N THR A 208 -43.96 23.15 -6.37
CA THR A 208 -44.92 23.66 -7.35
C THR A 208 -44.46 23.38 -8.79
N ILE A 209 -45.39 23.03 -9.66
CA ILE A 209 -45.18 22.86 -11.11
C ILE A 209 -45.84 24.00 -11.90
N MET A 210 -45.18 24.50 -12.95
CA MET A 210 -45.76 25.48 -13.87
C MET A 210 -46.36 24.81 -15.11
N LEU A 211 -47.63 25.09 -15.38
CA LEU A 211 -48.37 24.65 -16.56
C LEU A 211 -49.13 25.85 -17.16
N ASP A 212 -48.95 26.09 -18.47
CA ASP A 212 -49.53 27.23 -19.22
C ASP A 212 -49.38 28.60 -18.53
N GLY A 213 -48.23 28.82 -17.87
CA GLY A 213 -47.92 30.08 -17.17
C GLY A 213 -48.66 30.28 -15.84
N LYS A 214 -49.30 29.24 -15.29
CA LYS A 214 -49.81 29.18 -13.92
C LYS A 214 -49.00 28.19 -13.09
N SER A 215 -48.74 28.55 -11.84
CA SER A 215 -48.12 27.65 -10.87
C SER A 215 -49.19 26.87 -10.09
N TYR A 216 -48.96 25.57 -9.91
CA TYR A 216 -49.83 24.64 -9.20
C TYR A 216 -49.02 23.94 -8.11
N LEU A 217 -49.58 23.79 -6.91
CA LEU A 217 -48.92 23.08 -5.81
C LEU A 217 -48.83 21.58 -6.13
N LEU A 218 -47.65 20.99 -5.92
CA LEU A 218 -47.48 19.55 -5.93
C LEU A 218 -47.96 18.98 -4.60
N GLY A 219 -48.71 17.89 -4.67
CA GLY A 219 -49.09 17.06 -3.52
C GLY A 219 -48.55 15.64 -3.68
N GLY A 220 -48.52 14.90 -2.58
CA GLY A 220 -47.84 13.62 -2.48
C GLY A 220 -46.45 13.75 -1.85
N ASP A 221 -45.87 12.61 -1.53
CA ASP A 221 -44.50 12.49 -1.02
C ASP A 221 -43.67 11.82 -2.14
N PRO A 222 -42.59 12.45 -2.63
CA PRO A 222 -41.77 11.90 -3.70
C PRO A 222 -41.32 10.46 -3.45
N ASP A 223 -41.08 10.09 -2.19
CA ASP A 223 -40.57 8.78 -1.79
C ASP A 223 -41.69 7.81 -1.37
N THR A 224 -42.97 8.23 -1.42
CA THR A 224 -44.11 7.28 -1.41
C THR A 224 -44.36 6.63 -2.78
N SER A 225 -43.52 6.93 -3.78
CA SER A 225 -43.28 6.02 -4.89
C SER A 225 -42.60 4.75 -4.36
N MET A 226 -43.39 3.81 -3.83
CA MET A 226 -42.89 2.53 -3.33
C MET A 226 -42.42 1.65 -4.51
N TRP A 227 -41.13 1.72 -4.84
CA TRP A 227 -40.46 0.99 -5.94
C TRP A 227 -40.30 -0.52 -5.66
N TYR A 228 -41.37 -1.22 -5.32
CA TYR A 228 -41.34 -2.69 -5.24
C TYR A 228 -41.33 -3.26 -6.66
N GLU A 229 -40.34 -4.09 -6.97
CA GLU A 229 -40.22 -4.72 -8.30
C GLU A 229 -41.37 -5.68 -8.64
N SER A 230 -42.15 -6.07 -7.62
CA SER A 230 -43.26 -7.02 -7.69
C SER A 230 -44.66 -6.37 -7.74
N ASP A 231 -44.79 -5.05 -7.58
CA ASP A 231 -46.11 -4.39 -7.59
C ASP A 231 -46.51 -3.93 -9.01
N THR A 232 -47.73 -4.29 -9.41
CA THR A 232 -48.32 -3.93 -10.72
C THR A 232 -49.28 -2.75 -10.63
N PHE A 233 -49.53 -2.22 -9.43
CA PHE A 233 -50.40 -1.07 -9.19
C PHE A 233 -49.61 0.25 -9.09
N ASN A 234 -50.15 1.31 -9.70
CA ASN A 234 -49.59 2.66 -9.57
C ASN A 234 -49.70 3.17 -8.12
N HIS A 235 -48.57 3.26 -7.42
CA HIS A 235 -48.44 4.11 -6.23
C HIS A 235 -48.21 5.56 -6.67
N THR A 236 -49.13 6.46 -6.30
CA THR A 236 -49.13 7.86 -6.77
C THR A 236 -48.15 8.71 -5.96
N GLY A 237 -46.86 8.71 -6.33
CA GLY A 237 -45.81 9.46 -5.63
C GLY A 237 -45.96 10.99 -5.82
N PHE A 238 -46.27 11.41 -7.06
CA PHE A 238 -46.53 12.83 -7.36
C PHE A 238 -47.93 13.04 -7.90
N TRP A 239 -48.62 14.06 -7.39
CA TRP A 239 -49.87 14.54 -7.97
C TRP A 239 -50.00 16.07 -8.01
N VAL A 240 -50.82 16.56 -8.93
CA VAL A 240 -51.21 17.97 -9.04
C VAL A 240 -52.72 18.08 -9.25
N MET A 241 -53.36 18.99 -8.51
CA MET A 241 -54.80 19.26 -8.62
C MET A 241 -55.06 20.40 -9.59
N ILE A 242 -55.58 20.08 -10.78
CA ILE A 242 -55.90 21.05 -11.83
C ILE A 242 -57.40 21.06 -12.07
N GLU A 243 -58.05 22.19 -11.81
CA GLU A 243 -59.51 22.37 -11.96
C GLU A 243 -60.36 21.29 -11.25
N SER A 244 -59.89 20.82 -10.09
CA SER A 244 -60.47 19.72 -9.28
C SER A 244 -60.25 18.30 -9.85
N THR A 245 -59.44 18.16 -10.90
CA THR A 245 -58.96 16.87 -11.41
C THR A 245 -57.61 16.56 -10.80
N ASN A 246 -57.47 15.36 -10.22
CA ASN A 246 -56.18 14.84 -9.76
C ASN A 246 -55.41 14.25 -10.96
N ILE A 247 -54.19 14.73 -11.19
CA ILE A 247 -53.29 14.27 -12.25
C ILE A 247 -52.00 13.77 -11.59
N SER A 248 -51.68 12.48 -11.74
CA SER A 248 -50.37 11.96 -11.29
C SER A 248 -49.26 12.28 -12.29
N LEU A 249 -48.03 12.34 -11.79
CA LEU A 249 -46.84 12.78 -12.54
C LEU A 249 -45.71 11.72 -12.49
N ASP A 250 -46.07 10.43 -12.44
CA ASP A 250 -45.12 9.34 -12.22
C ASP A 250 -44.24 9.03 -13.45
N GLY A 251 -42.94 8.85 -13.20
CA GLY A 251 -41.99 8.27 -14.17
C GLY A 251 -42.01 6.74 -14.09
N ARG A 252 -42.05 6.04 -15.23
CA ARG A 252 -42.05 4.57 -15.28
C ARG A 252 -40.63 4.00 -15.29
N LYS A 253 -40.35 3.00 -14.45
CA LYS A 253 -39.28 2.02 -14.74
C LYS A 253 -39.71 1.23 -15.98
N MET A 254 -38.99 1.37 -17.08
CA MET A 254 -39.22 0.63 -18.31
C MET A 254 -37.94 -0.12 -18.68
N THR A 255 -37.99 -1.45 -18.70
CA THR A 255 -36.90 -2.29 -19.21
C THR A 255 -36.74 -2.04 -20.71
N ALA A 256 -35.51 -2.07 -21.23
CA ALA A 256 -35.24 -1.92 -22.66
C ALA A 256 -34.34 -3.05 -23.15
N ALA A 257 -34.70 -3.66 -24.29
CA ALA A 257 -33.88 -4.63 -24.98
C ALA A 257 -33.38 -4.02 -26.30
N TRP A 258 -32.06 -3.91 -26.46
CA TRP A 258 -31.45 -3.47 -27.71
C TRP A 258 -31.08 -4.68 -28.56
N VAL A 259 -31.64 -4.75 -29.78
CA VAL A 259 -31.38 -5.85 -30.72
C VAL A 259 -31.03 -5.26 -32.08
N ASN A 260 -29.80 -5.50 -32.54
CA ASN A 260 -29.28 -5.00 -33.83
C ASN A 260 -29.55 -3.50 -34.05
N GLY A 261 -29.17 -2.65 -33.08
CA GLY A 261 -29.40 -1.20 -33.10
C GLY A 261 -30.85 -0.74 -32.87
N THR A 262 -31.80 -1.65 -32.63
CA THR A 262 -33.21 -1.32 -32.37
C THR A 262 -33.53 -1.46 -30.88
N CYS A 263 -33.99 -0.39 -30.25
CA CYS A 263 -34.46 -0.39 -28.86
C CYS A 263 -35.93 -0.83 -28.75
N ILE A 264 -36.18 -1.89 -28.01
CA ILE A 264 -37.51 -2.44 -27.70
C ILE A 264 -37.81 -2.17 -26.23
N TRP A 265 -38.77 -1.29 -25.97
CA TRP A 265 -39.20 -0.95 -24.62
C TRP A 265 -40.22 -1.95 -24.08
N ASN A 266 -40.03 -2.33 -22.81
CA ASN A 266 -40.89 -3.18 -21.99
C ASN A 266 -41.21 -4.56 -22.60
N PRO A 267 -40.20 -5.43 -22.83
CA PRO A 267 -40.42 -6.82 -23.24
C PRO A 267 -41.30 -7.58 -22.24
N SER A 268 -42.08 -8.53 -22.73
CA SER A 268 -43.00 -9.31 -21.90
C SER A 268 -42.23 -10.29 -21.02
N VAL A 269 -42.69 -10.55 -19.80
CA VAL A 269 -42.14 -11.63 -18.96
C VAL A 269 -43.01 -12.88 -19.17
N LEU A 270 -42.39 -14.00 -19.54
CA LEU A 270 -43.09 -15.29 -19.73
C LEU A 270 -43.13 -16.16 -18.48
N GLY A 271 -42.16 -15.96 -17.59
CA GLY A 271 -42.00 -16.71 -16.36
C GLY A 271 -40.61 -16.47 -15.76
N VAL A 272 -40.17 -17.36 -14.88
CA VAL A 272 -38.85 -17.32 -14.26
C VAL A 272 -38.18 -18.68 -14.32
N THR A 273 -36.86 -18.72 -14.12
CA THR A 273 -36.10 -19.94 -13.90
C THR A 273 -35.40 -19.95 -12.55
N SER A 274 -35.38 -21.09 -11.88
CA SER A 274 -34.61 -21.30 -10.66
C SER A 274 -33.83 -22.61 -10.77
N GLU A 275 -32.74 -22.75 -10.02
CA GLU A 275 -31.88 -23.93 -10.07
C GLU A 275 -32.28 -24.94 -8.98
N TYR A 276 -32.19 -26.23 -9.32
CA TYR A 276 -32.34 -27.32 -8.37
C TYR A 276 -31.08 -28.20 -8.39
N GLY A 277 -30.72 -28.73 -7.23
CA GLY A 277 -29.39 -29.26 -6.99
C GLY A 277 -29.29 -30.21 -5.81
N HIS A 278 -28.05 -30.45 -5.41
CA HIS A 278 -27.67 -31.13 -4.18
C HIS A 278 -26.48 -30.41 -3.56
N PHE A 279 -26.20 -30.68 -2.28
CA PHE A 279 -25.05 -30.08 -1.60
C PHE A 279 -23.86 -31.05 -1.55
N GLU A 280 -22.67 -30.53 -1.84
CA GLU A 280 -21.40 -31.18 -1.51
C GLU A 280 -20.71 -30.34 -0.42
N GLY A 281 -20.91 -30.72 0.84
CA GLY A 281 -20.50 -29.89 1.98
C GLY A 281 -21.39 -28.64 2.12
N ALA A 282 -20.78 -27.45 2.02
CA ALA A 282 -21.48 -26.17 2.01
C ALA A 282 -22.06 -25.81 0.63
N ASP A 283 -21.46 -26.33 -0.44
CA ASP A 283 -21.64 -25.81 -1.78
C ASP A 283 -22.88 -26.42 -2.46
N PHE A 284 -23.75 -25.56 -2.98
CA PHE A 284 -24.91 -25.97 -3.78
C PHE A 284 -24.49 -26.29 -5.22
N ILE A 285 -24.55 -27.56 -5.59
CA ILE A 285 -24.25 -28.06 -6.93
C ILE A 285 -25.56 -28.19 -7.71
N ALA A 286 -25.79 -27.26 -8.65
CA ALA A 286 -26.96 -27.28 -9.53
C ALA A 286 -26.93 -28.50 -10.47
N ASP A 287 -27.94 -29.37 -10.36
CA ASP A 287 -28.18 -30.50 -11.26
C ASP A 287 -28.97 -30.09 -12.51
N GLY A 288 -29.73 -29.00 -12.42
CA GLY A 288 -30.53 -28.50 -13.51
C GLY A 288 -31.35 -27.26 -13.15
N THR A 289 -32.15 -26.81 -14.11
CA THR A 289 -32.95 -25.59 -14.00
C THR A 289 -34.43 -25.96 -14.16
N MET A 290 -35.28 -25.41 -13.30
CA MET A 290 -36.74 -25.46 -13.41
C MET A 290 -37.29 -24.18 -14.04
N VAL A 291 -38.38 -24.30 -14.80
CA VAL A 291 -39.11 -23.18 -15.41
C VAL A 291 -40.46 -23.04 -14.74
N LEU A 292 -40.76 -21.83 -14.27
CA LEU A 292 -41.75 -21.52 -13.26
C LEU A 292 -42.60 -20.32 -13.74
N PRO A 293 -43.89 -20.24 -13.36
CA PRO A 293 -44.80 -19.24 -13.90
C PRO A 293 -44.49 -17.81 -13.44
N ASP A 294 -44.00 -17.62 -12.21
CA ASP A 294 -43.64 -16.33 -11.63
C ASP A 294 -42.65 -16.48 -10.46
N GLU A 295 -42.24 -15.36 -9.87
CA GLU A 295 -41.29 -15.26 -8.76
C GLU A 295 -41.85 -15.69 -7.38
N TYR A 296 -43.12 -16.10 -7.30
CA TYR A 296 -43.79 -16.58 -6.09
C TYR A 296 -44.32 -18.01 -6.31
N PHE A 297 -43.42 -18.90 -6.74
CA PHE A 297 -43.71 -20.25 -7.21
C PHE A 297 -43.83 -21.32 -6.11
N VAL A 298 -43.53 -20.98 -4.86
CA VAL A 298 -43.75 -21.85 -3.69
C VAL A 298 -45.06 -21.46 -3.01
N TYR A 299 -45.93 -22.45 -2.79
CA TYR A 299 -47.23 -22.25 -2.13
C TYR A 299 -47.35 -23.12 -0.89
N SER A 300 -47.91 -22.58 0.19
CA SER A 300 -48.19 -23.27 1.45
C SER A 300 -49.55 -22.88 2.02
N ASP A 301 -50.10 -23.72 2.89
CA ASP A 301 -51.31 -23.47 3.67
C ASP A 301 -50.93 -22.91 5.05
N TYR A 302 -51.55 -21.81 5.50
CA TYR A 302 -51.32 -21.25 6.84
C TYR A 302 -52.31 -21.78 7.88
N ASN A 303 -51.80 -22.27 9.02
CA ASN A 303 -52.60 -22.71 10.15
C ASN A 303 -52.84 -21.57 11.16
N TYR A 304 -53.92 -20.80 10.96
CA TYR A 304 -54.33 -19.71 11.85
C TYR A 304 -54.55 -20.07 13.33
N SER A 305 -54.67 -21.35 13.70
CA SER A 305 -54.88 -21.75 15.10
C SER A 305 -53.58 -21.84 15.91
N TYR A 306 -52.44 -22.03 15.22
CA TYR A 306 -51.13 -22.32 15.81
C TYR A 306 -49.98 -21.57 15.12
N SER A 307 -50.30 -20.70 14.16
CA SER A 307 -49.39 -19.77 13.48
C SER A 307 -48.20 -20.37 12.72
N TYR A 308 -48.36 -21.55 12.12
CA TYR A 308 -47.35 -22.20 11.27
C TYR A 308 -47.86 -22.52 9.85
N TYR A 309 -46.95 -22.77 8.90
CA TYR A 309 -47.24 -23.11 7.50
C TYR A 309 -47.04 -24.61 7.24
N TYR A 310 -47.82 -25.19 6.31
CA TYR A 310 -47.76 -26.61 5.95
C TYR A 310 -48.19 -26.85 4.49
N ASN A 311 -48.14 -28.10 4.00
CA ASN A 311 -48.49 -28.47 2.61
C ASN A 311 -47.72 -27.69 1.53
N TYR A 312 -46.41 -27.50 1.69
CA TYR A 312 -45.60 -26.79 0.71
C TYR A 312 -45.58 -27.52 -0.64
N ARG A 313 -45.70 -26.74 -1.73
CA ARG A 313 -45.63 -27.23 -3.12
C ARG A 313 -45.00 -26.22 -4.05
N VAL A 314 -44.52 -26.72 -5.20
CA VAL A 314 -44.07 -25.93 -6.36
C VAL A 314 -44.94 -26.27 -7.56
N ASP A 315 -45.46 -25.22 -8.21
CA ASP A 315 -46.25 -25.34 -9.44
C ASP A 315 -45.37 -24.88 -10.64
N PHE A 316 -45.10 -25.78 -11.59
CA PHE A 316 -44.25 -25.52 -12.76
C PHE A 316 -45.05 -24.89 -13.91
N GLU A 317 -44.39 -24.13 -14.80
CA GLU A 317 -45.04 -23.48 -15.96
C GLU A 317 -45.80 -24.48 -16.85
N ASN A 318 -45.27 -25.72 -16.97
CA ASN A 318 -45.89 -26.79 -17.74
C ASN A 318 -47.12 -27.47 -17.07
N GLY A 319 -47.55 -26.99 -15.89
CA GLY A 319 -48.67 -27.52 -15.12
C GLY A 319 -48.36 -28.74 -14.25
N THR A 320 -47.09 -29.12 -14.11
CA THR A 320 -46.65 -30.13 -13.13
C THR A 320 -46.64 -29.52 -11.72
N VAL A 321 -47.03 -30.28 -10.71
CA VAL A 321 -47.00 -29.86 -9.30
C VAL A 321 -46.21 -30.89 -8.50
N TYR A 322 -45.21 -30.44 -7.74
CA TYR A 322 -44.47 -31.27 -6.79
C TYR A 322 -44.62 -30.75 -5.37
N SER A 323 -44.60 -31.67 -4.40
CA SER A 323 -44.53 -31.33 -2.98
C SER A 323 -43.08 -31.10 -2.58
N CYS A 324 -42.88 -30.18 -1.66
CA CYS A 324 -41.60 -29.87 -1.05
C CYS A 324 -41.76 -29.70 0.46
N ASP A 325 -40.66 -29.65 1.20
CA ASP A 325 -40.60 -29.23 2.60
C ASP A 325 -39.47 -28.19 2.76
N PRO A 326 -39.57 -27.24 3.71
CA PRO A 326 -38.47 -26.36 4.08
C PRO A 326 -37.31 -27.12 4.73
N ARG A 327 -36.09 -26.63 4.53
CA ARG A 327 -34.85 -27.14 5.12
C ARG A 327 -33.95 -25.99 5.55
N TYR A 328 -33.35 -26.11 6.73
CA TYR A 328 -32.49 -25.08 7.30
C TYR A 328 -31.06 -25.61 7.38
N PRO A 329 -30.08 -25.01 6.67
CA PRO A 329 -28.69 -25.37 6.83
C PRO A 329 -28.20 -24.92 8.21
N VAL A 330 -27.58 -25.83 8.97
CA VAL A 330 -27.01 -25.55 10.30
C VAL A 330 -25.60 -26.10 10.37
N ASN A 331 -24.68 -25.25 10.84
CA ASN A 331 -23.32 -25.66 11.15
C ASN A 331 -23.31 -26.48 12.44
N VAL A 332 -22.66 -27.64 12.39
CA VAL A 332 -22.37 -28.50 13.53
C VAL A 332 -20.86 -28.70 13.59
N TYR A 333 -20.26 -28.30 14.70
CA TYR A 333 -18.81 -28.32 14.90
C TYR A 333 -18.43 -29.55 15.71
N LEU A 334 -17.46 -30.31 15.23
CA LEU A 334 -16.76 -31.34 15.98
C LEU A 334 -15.61 -30.66 16.72
N VAL A 335 -15.61 -30.68 18.05
CA VAL A 335 -14.63 -29.98 18.88
C VAL A 335 -13.95 -30.93 19.86
N ASP A 336 -12.70 -30.65 20.24
CA ASP A 336 -12.09 -31.29 21.41
C ASP A 336 -12.41 -30.52 22.71
N ALA A 337 -13.31 -31.07 23.52
CA ALA A 337 -13.61 -30.58 24.85
C ALA A 337 -12.71 -31.28 25.90
N ASN A 338 -11.47 -30.79 26.05
CA ASN A 338 -10.52 -31.25 27.08
C ASN A 338 -10.17 -32.76 27.00
N GLY A 339 -9.94 -33.27 25.80
CA GLY A 339 -9.69 -34.68 25.49
C GLY A 339 -10.97 -35.50 25.22
N THR A 340 -12.11 -34.82 25.04
CA THR A 340 -13.42 -35.44 24.74
C THR A 340 -13.96 -34.84 23.45
N ILE A 341 -13.91 -35.63 22.37
CA ILE A 341 -14.43 -35.21 21.07
C ILE A 341 -15.96 -35.23 21.08
N VAL A 342 -16.59 -34.08 20.82
CA VAL A 342 -18.05 -33.91 20.82
C VAL A 342 -18.53 -33.06 19.65
N TYR A 343 -19.75 -33.31 19.18
CA TYR A 343 -20.44 -32.41 18.24
C TYR A 343 -21.21 -31.33 19.02
N THR A 344 -21.19 -30.09 18.54
CA THR A 344 -21.86 -28.94 19.13
C THR A 344 -22.39 -27.97 18.07
N ARG A 345 -23.33 -27.07 18.43
CA ARG A 345 -23.84 -26.01 17.54
C ARG A 345 -23.01 -24.71 17.55
N TYR A 346 -21.97 -24.62 18.40
CA TYR A 346 -21.20 -23.39 18.61
C TYR A 346 -19.69 -23.63 18.49
N GLU A 347 -18.99 -22.73 17.81
CA GLU A 347 -17.52 -22.78 17.64
C GLU A 347 -16.73 -22.23 18.85
N TRP A 348 -17.41 -21.61 19.81
CA TRP A 348 -16.82 -21.08 21.04
C TRP A 348 -17.48 -21.67 22.29
N ALA A 349 -16.73 -21.67 23.40
CA ALA A 349 -17.27 -22.11 24.67
C ALA A 349 -18.19 -21.04 25.29
N SER A 350 -19.33 -21.48 25.81
CA SER A 350 -20.15 -20.67 26.72
C SER A 350 -19.41 -20.45 28.04
N SER A 351 -19.72 -19.38 28.76
CA SER A 351 -19.18 -19.13 30.09
C SER A 351 -20.29 -18.93 31.12
N GLU A 352 -20.05 -19.37 32.35
CA GLU A 352 -20.88 -19.05 33.51
C GLU A 352 -20.02 -18.69 34.73
N THR A 353 -20.49 -17.72 35.52
CA THR A 353 -19.80 -17.30 36.74
C THR A 353 -20.19 -18.21 37.90
N VAL A 354 -19.27 -19.07 38.37
CA VAL A 354 -19.51 -19.97 39.49
C VAL A 354 -18.75 -19.45 40.72
N GLY A 355 -19.43 -18.63 41.51
CA GLY A 355 -18.83 -17.95 42.66
C GLY A 355 -18.03 -16.73 42.22
N ASN A 356 -16.71 -16.78 42.34
CA ASN A 356 -15.80 -15.72 41.89
C ASN A 356 -15.06 -16.06 40.58
N ASP A 357 -15.17 -17.31 40.11
CA ASP A 357 -14.43 -17.81 38.96
C ASP A 357 -15.36 -17.95 37.75
N THR A 358 -14.87 -17.58 36.57
CA THR A 358 -15.54 -17.87 35.29
C THR A 358 -15.16 -19.27 34.86
N VAL A 359 -16.14 -20.15 34.62
CA VAL A 359 -15.91 -21.47 34.02
C VAL A 359 -16.45 -21.49 32.60
N TYR A 360 -15.67 -22.10 31.71
CA TYR A 360 -16.02 -22.26 30.30
C TYR A 360 -16.55 -23.68 30.04
N PHE A 361 -17.59 -23.80 29.22
CA PHE A 361 -18.17 -25.09 28.85
C PHE A 361 -18.74 -25.06 27.44
N VAL A 362 -18.71 -26.21 26.77
CA VAL A 362 -19.44 -26.47 25.53
C VAL A 362 -20.61 -27.40 25.82
N VAL A 363 -21.71 -27.24 25.10
CA VAL A 363 -22.88 -28.13 25.16
C VAL A 363 -22.85 -29.01 23.91
N ASP A 364 -22.85 -30.33 24.09
CA ASP A 364 -22.96 -31.26 22.95
C ASP A 364 -24.41 -31.36 22.43
N LEU A 365 -24.60 -32.04 21.30
CA LEU A 365 -25.93 -32.20 20.68
C LEU A 365 -26.93 -33.00 21.53
N ASP A 366 -26.49 -33.75 22.54
CA ASP A 366 -27.36 -34.43 23.51
C ASP A 366 -27.71 -33.52 24.72
N GLY A 367 -27.23 -32.28 24.73
CA GLY A 367 -27.45 -31.29 25.79
C GLY A 367 -26.51 -31.44 26.99
N VAL A 368 -25.44 -32.25 26.88
CA VAL A 368 -24.48 -32.48 27.96
C VAL A 368 -23.39 -31.40 27.95
N ARG A 369 -23.08 -30.87 29.13
CA ARG A 369 -22.02 -29.86 29.31
C ARG A 369 -20.65 -30.52 29.51
N HIS A 370 -19.67 -30.08 28.73
CA HIS A 370 -18.25 -30.45 28.85
C HIS A 370 -17.44 -29.20 29.19
N TYR A 371 -16.68 -29.23 30.29
CA TYR A 371 -15.95 -28.06 30.79
C TYR A 371 -14.56 -27.94 30.15
N VAL A 372 -14.26 -26.74 29.65
CA VAL A 372 -13.01 -26.41 28.94
C VAL A 372 -12.20 -25.35 29.71
N SER A 373 -10.93 -25.17 29.34
CA SER A 373 -10.00 -24.25 30.01
C SER A 373 -10.30 -22.77 29.78
N ASP A 374 -10.84 -22.44 28.61
CA ASP A 374 -10.91 -21.10 28.05
C ASP A 374 -12.04 -20.98 27.00
N SER A 375 -12.23 -19.80 26.43
CA SER A 375 -13.33 -19.50 25.50
C SER A 375 -13.14 -20.08 24.09
N TYR A 376 -11.90 -20.35 23.70
CA TYR A 376 -11.56 -20.84 22.36
C TYR A 376 -11.57 -22.38 22.34
N LEU A 377 -12.20 -22.96 21.31
CA LEU A 377 -12.27 -24.40 21.12
C LEU A 377 -11.42 -24.81 19.92
N GLU A 378 -10.75 -25.96 20.00
CA GLU A 378 -10.14 -26.59 18.83
C GLU A 378 -11.25 -27.26 18.00
N VAL A 379 -11.63 -26.60 16.90
CA VAL A 379 -12.58 -27.14 15.92
C VAL A 379 -11.85 -28.14 15.02
N LEU A 380 -12.19 -29.42 15.16
CA LEU A 380 -11.61 -30.53 14.41
C LEU A 380 -12.22 -30.69 13.01
N SER A 381 -13.52 -30.38 12.87
CA SER A 381 -14.23 -30.33 11.58
C SER A 381 -15.59 -29.64 11.72
N THR A 382 -16.10 -29.05 10.64
CA THR A 382 -17.48 -28.54 10.58
C THR A 382 -18.30 -29.38 9.61
N GLU A 383 -19.42 -29.92 10.06
CA GLU A 383 -20.45 -30.59 9.24
C GLU A 383 -21.63 -29.63 9.06
N ILE A 384 -22.10 -29.45 7.82
CA ILE A 384 -23.35 -28.74 7.54
C ILE A 384 -24.47 -29.77 7.43
N VAL A 385 -25.50 -29.59 8.24
CA VAL A 385 -26.66 -30.48 8.29
C VAL A 385 -27.94 -29.72 8.00
N PHE A 386 -28.86 -30.38 7.29
CA PHE A 386 -30.13 -29.78 6.86
C PHE A 386 -31.24 -30.19 7.82
N GLY A 387 -31.58 -29.28 8.74
CA GLY A 387 -32.66 -29.49 9.69
C GLY A 387 -34.03 -29.12 9.14
N TRP A 388 -35.07 -29.48 9.87
CA TRP A 388 -36.48 -29.18 9.58
C TRP A 388 -37.25 -28.96 10.89
N ASP A 389 -38.24 -28.08 10.86
CA ASP A 389 -39.17 -27.94 11.97
C ASP A 389 -40.25 -29.02 11.90
N GLU A 390 -40.53 -29.65 13.04
CA GLU A 390 -41.70 -30.51 13.24
C GLU A 390 -42.58 -29.87 14.31
N TYR A 391 -43.78 -29.45 13.90
CA TYR A 391 -44.82 -28.88 14.76
C TYR A 391 -45.76 -29.97 15.27
N ASP A 392 -45.97 -29.98 16.57
CA ASP A 392 -46.90 -30.91 17.22
C ASP A 392 -48.38 -30.44 17.11
N HIS A 393 -49.30 -31.26 17.62
CA HIS A 393 -50.74 -30.97 17.62
C HIS A 393 -51.19 -29.78 18.51
N LEU A 394 -50.30 -29.19 19.30
CA LEU A 394 -50.53 -28.02 20.15
C LEU A 394 -49.83 -26.76 19.60
N GLY A 395 -49.02 -26.88 18.54
CA GLY A 395 -48.22 -25.81 17.97
C GLY A 395 -46.82 -25.67 18.60
N ASP A 396 -46.42 -26.60 19.48
CA ASP A 396 -45.05 -26.65 19.98
C ASP A 396 -44.14 -27.11 18.82
N TYR A 397 -43.07 -26.37 18.56
CA TYR A 397 -42.12 -26.66 17.48
C TYR A 397 -40.91 -27.44 18.02
N SER A 398 -40.32 -28.26 17.16
CA SER A 398 -39.07 -28.95 17.44
C SER A 398 -38.16 -28.92 16.21
N PHE A 399 -36.95 -28.40 16.36
CA PHE A 399 -35.99 -28.31 15.27
C PHE A 399 -35.19 -29.62 15.20
N ASN A 400 -35.36 -30.37 14.12
CA ASN A 400 -34.80 -31.71 13.96
C ASN A 400 -33.73 -31.71 12.89
N PHE A 401 -32.60 -32.38 13.12
CA PHE A 401 -31.50 -32.50 12.15
C PHE A 401 -30.74 -33.82 12.34
N ILE A 402 -29.98 -34.25 11.32
CA ILE A 402 -29.26 -35.53 11.34
C ILE A 402 -27.76 -35.28 11.18
N VAL A 403 -26.98 -35.69 12.18
CA VAL A 403 -25.50 -35.67 12.17
C VAL A 403 -25.01 -37.12 12.18
N ASN A 404 -24.15 -37.48 11.23
CA ASN A 404 -23.58 -38.83 11.09
C ASN A 404 -24.63 -39.98 11.22
N GLY A 405 -25.81 -39.79 10.63
CA GLY A 405 -26.92 -40.76 10.66
C GLY A 405 -27.74 -40.83 11.95
N THR A 406 -27.45 -40.00 12.95
CA THR A 406 -28.21 -39.88 14.20
C THR A 406 -29.07 -38.61 14.17
N GLN A 407 -30.36 -38.72 14.49
CA GLN A 407 -31.26 -37.56 14.58
C GLN A 407 -31.15 -36.91 15.97
N TYR A 408 -31.02 -35.59 15.97
CA TYR A 408 -31.03 -34.72 17.14
C TYR A 408 -32.21 -33.75 17.05
N THR A 409 -32.67 -33.26 18.20
CA THR A 409 -33.82 -32.37 18.33
C THR A 409 -33.51 -31.22 19.28
N ASP A 410 -33.77 -29.99 18.86
CA ASP A 410 -33.54 -28.76 19.62
C ASP A 410 -34.84 -27.95 19.77
N ASN A 411 -34.93 -27.14 20.83
CA ASN A 411 -36.09 -26.31 21.16
C ASN A 411 -35.88 -24.83 20.77
N VAL A 412 -35.00 -24.56 19.79
CA VAL A 412 -34.64 -23.22 19.32
C VAL A 412 -34.92 -23.10 17.82
N SER A 413 -35.80 -22.18 17.46
CA SER A 413 -36.29 -21.98 16.09
C SER A 413 -35.18 -21.51 15.16
N ALA A 414 -34.99 -22.19 14.03
CA ALA A 414 -34.12 -21.72 12.97
C ALA A 414 -34.79 -20.59 12.17
N PHE A 415 -34.62 -19.34 12.62
CA PHE A 415 -35.01 -18.18 11.81
C PHE A 415 -34.01 -17.96 10.67
N GLY A 416 -34.41 -18.29 9.44
CA GLY A 416 -33.72 -17.87 8.21
C GLY A 416 -33.43 -19.02 7.25
N GLY A 417 -33.82 -18.85 5.98
CA GLY A 417 -33.46 -19.74 4.88
C GLY A 417 -34.65 -20.15 4.02
N GLY A 418 -34.75 -19.58 2.81
CA GLY A 418 -35.70 -20.01 1.78
C GLY A 418 -35.28 -21.31 1.08
N LEU A 419 -34.63 -22.26 1.77
CA LEU A 419 -34.16 -23.50 1.16
C LEU A 419 -35.24 -24.59 1.28
N MET A 420 -35.55 -25.25 0.16
CA MET A 420 -36.60 -26.24 0.05
C MET A 420 -36.05 -27.56 -0.52
N VAL A 421 -36.66 -28.69 -0.17
CA VAL A 421 -36.34 -30.01 -0.74
C VAL A 421 -37.59 -30.66 -1.34
N PHE A 422 -37.48 -31.24 -2.54
CA PHE A 422 -38.59 -31.97 -3.15
C PHE A 422 -38.86 -33.30 -2.42
N THR A 423 -40.12 -33.55 -2.06
CA THR A 423 -40.55 -34.75 -1.33
C THR A 423 -41.28 -35.77 -2.21
N ASN A 424 -41.67 -35.40 -3.44
CA ASN A 424 -42.23 -36.30 -4.43
C ASN A 424 -41.75 -35.99 -5.86
N GLY A 425 -42.26 -36.74 -6.85
CA GLY A 425 -41.95 -36.51 -8.27
C GLY A 425 -40.64 -37.14 -8.74
N SER A 426 -40.06 -36.60 -9.82
CA SER A 426 -38.76 -37.04 -10.35
C SER A 426 -37.56 -36.34 -9.71
N LEU A 427 -37.81 -35.33 -8.88
CA LEU A 427 -36.78 -34.49 -8.25
C LEU A 427 -36.57 -34.79 -6.76
N VAL A 428 -37.16 -35.88 -6.23
CA VAL A 428 -37.08 -36.27 -4.81
C VAL A 428 -35.67 -36.18 -4.26
N GLY A 429 -35.50 -35.46 -3.15
CA GLY A 429 -34.22 -35.27 -2.47
C GLY A 429 -33.29 -34.24 -3.12
N LYS A 430 -33.72 -33.58 -4.21
CA LYS A 430 -33.05 -32.38 -4.73
C LYS A 430 -33.56 -31.13 -4.01
N TYR A 431 -32.65 -30.21 -3.79
CA TYR A 431 -32.84 -28.94 -3.09
C TYR A 431 -32.99 -27.79 -4.09
N PHE A 432 -33.65 -26.71 -3.68
CA PHE A 432 -33.78 -25.47 -4.44
C PHE A 432 -34.07 -24.30 -3.49
N TYR A 433 -33.81 -23.06 -3.93
CA TYR A 433 -34.17 -21.87 -3.17
C TYR A 433 -35.50 -21.27 -3.64
N GLU A 434 -36.35 -20.92 -2.68
CA GLU A 434 -37.53 -20.05 -2.80
C GLU A 434 -37.07 -18.59 -2.92
N SER A 435 -37.63 -17.87 -3.88
CA SER A 435 -37.48 -16.41 -3.98
C SER A 435 -38.43 -15.72 -3.01
N GLY A 436 -37.86 -15.02 -2.04
CA GLY A 436 -38.58 -14.41 -0.92
C GLY A 436 -37.65 -13.57 -0.04
N TRP A 437 -38.21 -12.92 0.98
CA TRP A 437 -37.48 -11.98 1.84
C TRP A 437 -36.19 -12.57 2.44
N GLY A 438 -35.03 -12.18 1.89
CA GLY A 438 -33.72 -12.45 2.47
C GLY A 438 -32.95 -13.66 1.93
N SER A 439 -33.50 -14.45 0.99
CA SER A 439 -32.73 -15.49 0.30
C SER A 439 -32.13 -14.95 -1.01
N GLY A 440 -30.82 -14.69 -1.04
CA GLY A 440 -30.08 -14.06 -2.15
C GLY A 440 -29.95 -14.87 -3.45
N HIS A 441 -30.97 -15.65 -3.82
CA HIS A 441 -31.05 -16.46 -5.03
C HIS A 441 -32.40 -16.24 -5.74
N ASP A 442 -32.66 -15.01 -6.20
CA ASP A 442 -33.92 -14.69 -6.87
C ASP A 442 -34.09 -15.43 -8.20
N ALA A 443 -35.33 -15.82 -8.48
CA ALA A 443 -35.69 -16.51 -9.71
C ALA A 443 -35.50 -15.62 -10.95
N GLN A 444 -34.84 -16.17 -11.96
CA GLN A 444 -34.36 -15.45 -13.13
C GLN A 444 -35.44 -15.26 -14.20
N LYS A 445 -35.86 -14.02 -14.43
CA LYS A 445 -36.92 -13.65 -15.38
C LYS A 445 -36.61 -14.06 -16.82
N ILE A 446 -37.59 -14.65 -17.49
CA ILE A 446 -37.57 -14.97 -18.93
C ILE A 446 -38.31 -13.88 -19.68
N TYR A 447 -37.61 -13.14 -20.52
CA TYR A 447 -38.17 -12.07 -21.34
C TYR A 447 -38.49 -12.55 -22.76
N GLU A 448 -39.68 -12.26 -23.27
CA GLU A 448 -40.04 -12.37 -24.69
C GLU A 448 -39.82 -11.04 -25.39
N ILE A 449 -38.95 -11.05 -26.40
CA ILE A 449 -38.50 -9.88 -27.14
C ILE A 449 -39.01 -9.99 -28.59
N PRO A 450 -39.94 -9.12 -29.02
CA PRO A 450 -40.44 -9.09 -30.40
C PRO A 450 -39.43 -8.39 -31.33
N PHE A 451 -38.72 -9.14 -32.17
CA PHE A 451 -37.70 -8.64 -33.09
C PHE A 451 -37.82 -9.28 -34.48
N ASP A 452 -37.54 -8.51 -35.55
CA ASP A 452 -37.59 -8.94 -36.97
C ASP A 452 -38.72 -9.93 -37.33
N SER A 453 -39.95 -9.60 -36.94
CA SER A 453 -41.19 -10.41 -37.10
C SER A 453 -41.26 -11.75 -36.33
N GLY A 454 -40.28 -12.08 -35.50
CA GLY A 454 -40.27 -13.20 -34.56
C GLY A 454 -40.45 -12.79 -33.09
N LEU A 455 -40.61 -13.79 -32.23
CA LEU A 455 -40.58 -13.69 -30.77
C LEU A 455 -39.38 -14.49 -30.27
N TYR A 456 -38.55 -13.89 -29.41
CA TYR A 456 -37.30 -14.47 -28.90
C TYR A 456 -37.29 -14.48 -27.38
N ASN A 457 -36.95 -15.62 -26.77
CA ASN A 457 -36.89 -15.74 -25.31
C ASN A 457 -35.46 -15.56 -24.80
N ALA A 458 -35.27 -14.62 -23.88
CA ALA A 458 -34.02 -14.35 -23.19
C ALA A 458 -34.17 -14.62 -21.69
N THR A 459 -33.50 -15.66 -21.18
CA THR A 459 -33.51 -16.04 -19.77
C THR A 459 -32.40 -15.30 -19.02
N ALA A 460 -32.77 -14.48 -18.04
CA ALA A 460 -31.82 -13.79 -17.17
C ALA A 460 -30.82 -14.76 -16.52
N LYS A 461 -29.62 -14.26 -16.22
CA LYS A 461 -28.68 -14.94 -15.33
C LYS A 461 -28.03 -13.94 -14.38
N TRP A 462 -27.89 -14.37 -13.13
CA TRP A 462 -26.97 -13.77 -12.19
C TRP A 462 -25.54 -13.99 -12.67
N GLN A 463 -24.74 -12.92 -12.63
CA GLN A 463 -23.28 -13.00 -12.70
C GLN A 463 -22.72 -12.23 -11.51
N TYR A 464 -21.75 -12.82 -10.82
CA TYR A 464 -21.05 -12.14 -9.75
C TYR A 464 -20.20 -11.01 -10.34
N ILE A 465 -20.39 -9.80 -9.81
CA ILE A 465 -19.52 -8.65 -10.06
C ILE A 465 -18.83 -8.35 -8.73
N PHE A 466 -17.51 -8.42 -8.69
CA PHE A 466 -16.75 -8.21 -7.46
C PHE A 466 -16.86 -6.75 -7.01
N LYS A 467 -17.53 -6.50 -5.88
CA LYS A 467 -17.67 -5.17 -5.28
C LYS A 467 -16.77 -5.07 -4.05
N ARG A 468 -15.63 -4.38 -4.17
CA ARG A 468 -14.84 -3.91 -3.02
C ARG A 468 -15.42 -2.58 -2.53
N ALA A 469 -15.60 -2.44 -1.22
CA ALA A 469 -15.91 -1.17 -0.57
C ALA A 469 -15.01 -1.03 0.66
N TRP A 470 -14.59 0.20 0.96
CA TRP A 470 -13.69 0.51 2.06
C TRP A 470 -14.34 1.57 2.97
N VAL A 471 -14.25 1.35 4.29
CA VAL A 471 -14.54 2.34 5.34
C VAL A 471 -13.52 2.11 6.47
N GLU A 472 -13.08 3.18 7.10
CA GLU A 472 -12.04 3.19 8.13
C GLU A 472 -12.48 2.48 9.43
N GLY A 473 -11.60 1.63 9.99
CA GLY A 473 -11.60 1.27 11.41
C GLY A 473 -12.49 0.10 11.87
N LEU A 474 -11.85 -1.06 12.04
CA LEU A 474 -12.34 -2.30 12.66
C LEU A 474 -13.38 -3.13 11.88
N ALA A 475 -13.34 -4.44 12.13
CA ALA A 475 -13.76 -5.50 11.20
C ALA A 475 -15.27 -5.81 11.20
N LEU A 476 -15.73 -6.46 10.13
CA LEU A 476 -16.32 -7.82 10.20
C LEU A 476 -16.54 -8.44 8.79
N ILE A 477 -16.35 -9.76 8.73
CA ILE A 477 -16.93 -10.81 7.86
C ILE A 477 -17.45 -10.43 6.45
N TYR A 478 -16.94 -11.16 5.45
CA TYR A 478 -17.41 -11.15 4.05
C TYR A 478 -18.90 -11.52 3.92
N ASP A 479 -19.62 -10.83 3.02
CA ASP A 479 -20.85 -11.33 2.41
C ASP A 479 -20.78 -11.20 0.88
N LEU A 480 -21.22 -12.25 0.19
CA LEU A 480 -21.35 -12.32 -1.27
C LEU A 480 -22.74 -11.83 -1.69
N SER A 481 -23.02 -10.55 -1.45
CA SER A 481 -24.31 -9.97 -1.81
C SER A 481 -24.40 -9.74 -3.34
N PRO A 482 -25.37 -10.35 -4.06
CA PRO A 482 -25.54 -10.10 -5.49
C PRO A 482 -25.98 -8.65 -5.71
N ILE A 483 -25.28 -7.93 -6.61
CA ILE A 483 -25.86 -6.73 -7.20
C ILE A 483 -26.97 -7.18 -8.16
N ALA A 484 -28.13 -6.54 -8.09
CA ALA A 484 -29.25 -6.77 -9.01
C ALA A 484 -28.92 -6.30 -10.45
N SER A 485 -28.03 -7.03 -11.12
CA SER A 485 -27.57 -6.83 -12.50
C SER A 485 -27.67 -8.14 -13.27
N VAL A 486 -28.39 -8.11 -14.40
CA VAL A 486 -28.55 -9.28 -15.27
C VAL A 486 -27.57 -9.17 -16.43
N VAL A 487 -26.63 -10.12 -16.54
CA VAL A 487 -25.62 -10.15 -17.60
C VAL A 487 -25.73 -11.46 -18.39
N PHE A 488 -25.73 -11.35 -19.72
CA PHE A 488 -25.90 -12.47 -20.64
C PHE A 488 -24.62 -12.72 -21.47
N GLN A 489 -24.30 -13.99 -21.72
CA GLN A 489 -23.25 -14.51 -22.63
C GLN A 489 -23.88 -15.68 -23.43
N SER A 490 -23.53 -16.04 -24.66
CA SER A 490 -22.70 -15.46 -25.75
C SER A 490 -23.23 -16.05 -27.08
N PHE A 491 -22.95 -15.56 -28.30
CA PHE A 491 -21.96 -14.62 -28.83
C PHE A 491 -22.63 -13.63 -29.81
N HIS A 492 -21.84 -12.76 -30.48
CA HIS A 492 -22.30 -11.72 -31.42
C HIS A 492 -23.20 -10.66 -30.77
N GLN A 493 -22.58 -9.90 -29.85
CA GLN A 493 -22.93 -8.56 -29.36
C GLN A 493 -24.42 -8.25 -29.10
N ILE A 494 -24.82 -8.41 -27.83
CA ILE A 494 -25.79 -7.54 -27.15
C ILE A 494 -25.16 -7.14 -25.80
N ILE A 495 -25.12 -5.85 -25.47
CA ILE A 495 -24.69 -5.32 -24.18
C ILE A 495 -25.81 -4.43 -23.65
N VAL A 496 -26.19 -4.60 -22.38
CA VAL A 496 -27.22 -3.78 -21.71
C VAL A 496 -26.71 -3.40 -20.32
N GLY A 497 -26.68 -2.10 -20.03
CA GLY A 497 -26.21 -1.52 -18.77
C GLY A 497 -26.46 0.00 -18.77
N ASN A 498 -26.28 0.67 -17.62
CA ASN A 498 -26.50 2.12 -17.50
C ASN A 498 -25.19 2.88 -17.86
N PRO A 499 -25.09 3.54 -19.04
CA PRO A 499 -23.81 3.84 -19.69
C PRO A 499 -23.13 5.13 -19.21
N ALA A 500 -23.27 5.49 -17.94
CA ALA A 500 -22.69 6.72 -17.37
C ALA A 500 -21.36 6.51 -16.62
N TRP A 501 -20.91 5.26 -16.41
CA TRP A 501 -19.74 4.94 -15.58
C TRP A 501 -18.92 3.80 -16.22
N SER A 502 -17.71 4.12 -16.70
CA SER A 502 -16.61 3.17 -16.96
C SER A 502 -16.76 2.13 -18.09
N MET A 503 -16.68 2.56 -19.36
CA MET A 503 -16.39 1.69 -20.52
C MET A 503 -14.91 1.76 -20.96
N TRP A 504 -13.99 1.51 -20.02
CA TRP A 504 -12.55 1.45 -20.31
C TRP A 504 -12.24 0.35 -21.34
N GLY A 505 -11.43 0.66 -22.35
CA GLY A 505 -10.95 -0.29 -23.36
C GLY A 505 -11.84 -0.46 -24.62
N ILE A 506 -12.98 0.23 -24.75
CA ILE A 506 -13.69 0.32 -26.03
C ILE A 506 -13.16 1.53 -26.79
N LYS A 507 -12.52 1.33 -27.96
CA LYS A 507 -12.08 2.44 -28.82
C LYS A 507 -13.19 2.81 -29.80
N ALA A 508 -13.50 4.11 -29.89
CA ALA A 508 -14.42 4.67 -30.87
C ALA A 508 -13.72 5.12 -32.17
N TRP A 509 -12.40 4.99 -32.21
CA TRP A 509 -11.49 5.39 -33.28
C TRP A 509 -10.61 4.20 -33.70
N THR A 510 -9.93 4.30 -34.84
CA THR A 510 -8.95 3.31 -35.30
C THR A 510 -7.79 3.95 -36.06
N THR A 511 -6.79 3.16 -36.46
CA THR A 511 -5.77 3.58 -37.42
C THR A 511 -5.96 2.85 -38.76
N VAL A 512 -5.76 3.59 -39.85
CA VAL A 512 -5.83 3.05 -41.21
C VAL A 512 -4.52 2.32 -41.54
N ALA A 513 -4.57 1.00 -41.69
CA ALA A 513 -3.38 0.16 -41.78
C ALA A 513 -2.44 0.47 -42.97
N GLU A 514 -2.94 1.01 -44.09
CA GLU A 514 -2.10 1.39 -45.24
C GLU A 514 -1.40 2.75 -45.10
N THR A 515 -1.92 3.66 -44.29
CA THR A 515 -1.48 5.07 -44.23
C THR A 515 -1.01 5.52 -42.86
N ASN A 516 -1.38 4.81 -41.79
CA ASN A 516 -1.31 5.22 -40.39
C ASN A 516 -2.08 6.52 -40.08
N ALA A 517 -3.11 6.86 -40.90
CA ALA A 517 -4.03 7.94 -40.55
C ALA A 517 -4.90 7.54 -39.35
N LEU A 518 -5.19 8.51 -38.49
CA LEU A 518 -6.15 8.41 -37.39
C LEU A 518 -7.56 8.60 -37.96
N ASP A 519 -8.43 7.63 -37.69
CA ASP A 519 -9.80 7.52 -38.19
C ASP A 519 -10.75 7.63 -37.00
N LEU A 520 -11.67 8.61 -37.02
CA LEU A 520 -12.35 9.06 -35.81
C LEU A 520 -13.68 8.35 -35.55
N ASP A 521 -14.33 7.73 -36.55
CA ASP A 521 -15.54 6.93 -36.32
C ASP A 521 -15.31 5.41 -36.22
N GLY A 522 -14.09 4.96 -36.55
CA GLY A 522 -13.68 3.57 -36.41
C GLY A 522 -13.96 2.69 -37.64
N ASP A 523 -14.47 3.27 -38.74
CA ASP A 523 -14.64 2.61 -40.04
C ASP A 523 -13.62 3.15 -41.06
N PRO A 524 -12.50 2.44 -41.33
CA PRO A 524 -11.48 2.86 -42.30
C PRO A 524 -11.97 3.05 -43.75
N SER A 525 -13.24 2.73 -44.05
CA SER A 525 -13.86 2.97 -45.35
C SER A 525 -14.45 4.39 -45.52
N THR A 526 -14.66 5.11 -44.42
CA THR A 526 -14.96 6.55 -44.39
C THR A 526 -13.65 7.34 -44.39
N THR A 527 -13.49 8.29 -45.32
CA THR A 527 -12.20 9.00 -45.54
C THR A 527 -12.25 10.49 -45.22
N ASP A 528 -13.42 11.00 -44.81
CA ASP A 528 -13.63 12.43 -44.56
C ASP A 528 -13.26 12.83 -43.12
N ASP A 529 -13.10 11.85 -42.24
CA ASP A 529 -12.71 11.94 -40.82
C ASP A 529 -11.33 11.32 -40.54
N GLN A 530 -10.55 11.07 -41.60
CA GLN A 530 -9.17 10.57 -41.50
C GLN A 530 -8.15 11.71 -41.45
N TYR A 531 -7.31 11.71 -40.42
CA TYR A 531 -6.35 12.78 -40.13
C TYR A 531 -4.94 12.26 -39.84
N PHE A 532 -3.95 13.12 -40.07
CA PHE A 532 -2.61 12.98 -39.51
C PHE A 532 -2.40 14.05 -38.45
N VAL A 533 -1.83 13.67 -37.32
CA VAL A 533 -1.44 14.61 -36.26
C VAL A 533 0.08 14.73 -36.26
N LEU A 534 0.57 15.96 -36.34
CA LEU A 534 1.98 16.30 -36.13
C LEU A 534 2.10 16.92 -34.74
N GLU A 535 2.95 16.32 -33.92
CA GLU A 535 3.32 16.83 -32.61
C GLU A 535 4.59 17.70 -32.73
N GLU A 536 4.60 18.87 -32.10
CA GLU A 536 5.76 19.72 -31.92
C GLU A 536 6.01 19.95 -30.42
N TYR A 537 7.11 19.38 -29.92
CA TYR A 537 7.61 19.57 -28.56
C TYR A 537 8.74 20.62 -28.53
N GLN A 538 8.72 21.51 -27.54
CA GLN A 538 9.77 22.51 -27.33
C GLN A 538 10.04 22.71 -25.83
N SER A 539 11.26 22.41 -25.38
CA SER A 539 11.72 22.64 -23.99
C SER A 539 12.73 23.79 -23.88
N THR A 540 13.04 24.19 -22.65
CA THR A 540 14.17 25.06 -22.28
C THR A 540 14.61 24.69 -20.88
N ASP A 541 15.86 24.22 -20.78
CA ASP A 541 16.39 23.49 -19.63
C ASP A 541 17.68 24.11 -19.09
N SER A 542 17.87 24.03 -17.78
CA SER A 542 19.12 24.33 -17.09
C SER A 542 19.39 23.34 -15.97
N TRP A 543 20.64 22.93 -15.81
CA TRP A 543 21.07 21.90 -14.86
C TRP A 543 22.27 22.36 -14.04
N SER A 544 22.33 21.94 -12.77
CA SER A 544 23.48 22.10 -11.89
C SER A 544 23.55 20.99 -10.85
N SER A 545 24.76 20.57 -10.48
CA SER A 545 24.99 19.68 -9.33
C SER A 545 25.96 20.26 -8.30
N GLU A 546 25.76 19.91 -7.03
CA GLU A 546 26.66 20.19 -5.91
C GLU A 546 26.92 18.90 -5.13
N TYR A 547 28.18 18.59 -4.81
CA TYR A 547 28.55 17.34 -4.14
C TYR A 547 29.41 17.56 -2.89
N SER A 548 29.25 16.68 -1.91
CA SER A 548 30.10 16.58 -0.72
C SER A 548 30.46 15.11 -0.50
N ARG A 549 31.76 14.78 -0.59
CA ARG A 549 32.26 13.41 -0.56
C ARG A 549 33.48 13.27 0.35
N LEU A 550 33.52 12.20 1.13
CA LEU A 550 34.75 11.63 1.68
C LEU A 550 35.48 10.87 0.56
N TRP A 551 36.80 10.99 0.55
CA TRP A 551 37.70 10.22 -0.29
C TRP A 551 38.64 9.40 0.59
N VAL A 552 38.73 8.10 0.31
CA VAL A 552 39.66 7.17 0.94
C VAL A 552 40.60 6.64 -0.14
N ASP A 553 41.89 6.72 0.13
CA ASP A 553 42.96 6.16 -0.70
C ASP A 553 43.69 5.11 0.15
N LEU A 554 43.85 3.91 -0.38
CA LEU A 554 44.48 2.77 0.28
C LEU A 554 45.36 2.06 -0.74
N MET A 555 46.66 2.05 -0.49
CA MET A 555 47.63 1.27 -1.25
C MET A 555 48.01 0.02 -0.44
N TRP A 556 47.65 -1.16 -0.94
CA TRP A 556 48.11 -2.44 -0.39
C TRP A 556 49.33 -2.89 -1.17
N ASP A 557 50.46 -3.03 -0.48
CA ASP A 557 51.76 -3.39 -1.06
C ASP A 557 52.28 -4.69 -0.40
N PRO A 558 51.98 -5.88 -0.99
CA PRO A 558 52.34 -7.19 -0.45
C PRO A 558 53.83 -7.43 -0.21
N ASN A 559 54.72 -6.64 -0.83
CA ASN A 559 56.12 -7.02 -1.02
C ASN A 559 57.12 -5.88 -0.70
N GLY A 560 56.66 -4.63 -0.72
CA GLY A 560 57.45 -3.42 -0.48
C GLY A 560 58.56 -3.16 -1.49
N THR A 561 58.67 -4.00 -2.53
CA THR A 561 59.89 -4.13 -3.36
C THR A 561 59.67 -4.68 -4.78
N LEU A 562 58.52 -5.27 -5.13
CA LEU A 562 58.26 -5.83 -6.47
C LEU A 562 57.10 -5.12 -7.17
N ARG A 563 57.46 -4.13 -8.00
CA ARG A 563 56.50 -3.37 -8.84
C ARG A 563 55.42 -4.25 -9.45
N GLY A 564 54.17 -3.88 -9.28
CA GLY A 564 52.98 -4.46 -9.90
C GLY A 564 52.27 -5.50 -9.05
N ASP A 565 52.84 -5.96 -7.93
CA ASP A 565 52.08 -6.76 -6.96
C ASP A 565 51.24 -5.92 -5.97
N GLU A 566 51.26 -4.58 -6.12
CA GLU A 566 50.44 -3.66 -5.35
C GLU A 566 48.98 -3.59 -5.87
N MET A 567 48.05 -3.27 -4.96
CA MET A 567 46.67 -2.89 -5.28
C MET A 567 46.40 -1.48 -4.74
N ASN A 568 46.02 -0.58 -5.63
CA ASN A 568 45.56 0.76 -5.28
C ASN A 568 44.04 0.76 -5.22
N ILE A 569 43.48 1.14 -4.07
CA ILE A 569 42.04 1.24 -3.83
C ILE A 569 41.69 2.70 -3.58
N TYR A 570 40.72 3.20 -4.35
CA TYR A 570 40.21 4.56 -4.23
C TYR A 570 38.70 4.48 -4.03
N SER A 571 38.22 4.90 -2.85
CA SER A 571 36.80 4.88 -2.51
C SER A 571 36.27 6.30 -2.32
N TRP A 572 35.06 6.54 -2.84
CA TRP A 572 34.34 7.80 -2.70
C TRP A 572 32.98 7.53 -2.11
N MET A 573 32.57 8.37 -1.17
CA MET A 573 31.27 8.23 -0.52
C MET A 573 30.73 9.56 -0.03
N GLY A 574 29.42 9.76 -0.11
CA GLY A 574 28.76 11.00 0.28
C GLY A 574 27.52 11.26 -0.57
N TRP A 575 27.17 12.52 -0.74
CA TRP A 575 25.90 12.90 -1.36
C TRP A 575 26.10 14.00 -2.41
N GLU A 576 25.22 13.99 -3.41
CA GLU A 576 25.24 14.93 -4.54
C GLU A 576 23.82 15.44 -4.81
N THR A 577 23.60 16.73 -4.64
CA THR A 577 22.35 17.40 -5.03
C THR A 577 22.39 17.67 -6.52
N ASN A 578 21.34 17.32 -7.24
CA ASN A 578 21.09 17.73 -8.60
C ASN A 578 19.87 18.65 -8.63
N THR A 579 19.94 19.72 -9.43
CA THR A 579 18.82 20.62 -9.69
C THR A 579 18.66 20.78 -11.20
N TRP A 580 17.44 20.56 -11.68
CA TRP A 580 17.03 20.74 -13.07
C TRP A 580 15.82 21.67 -13.11
N SER A 581 16.00 22.84 -13.72
CA SER A 581 14.90 23.77 -14.01
C SER A 581 14.53 23.66 -15.49
N TYR A 582 13.26 23.49 -15.78
CA TYR A 582 12.73 23.18 -17.11
C TYR A 582 11.44 23.96 -17.39
N THR A 583 11.18 24.22 -18.66
CA THR A 583 9.89 24.74 -19.13
C THR A 583 9.64 24.23 -20.54
N TRP A 584 8.44 23.68 -20.80
CA TRP A 584 8.10 23.13 -22.10
C TRP A 584 6.69 23.47 -22.58
N GLN A 585 6.47 23.26 -23.87
CA GLN A 585 5.17 23.30 -24.53
C GLN A 585 5.06 22.20 -25.61
N GLN A 586 3.88 21.59 -25.71
CA GLN A 586 3.54 20.55 -26.68
C GLN A 586 2.35 21.03 -27.51
N THR A 587 2.53 21.07 -28.84
CA THR A 587 1.54 21.61 -29.78
C THR A 587 1.18 20.58 -30.84
N PHE A 588 -0.11 20.35 -31.07
CA PHE A 588 -0.61 19.39 -32.04
C PHE A 588 -1.20 20.08 -33.28
N TYR A 589 -0.67 19.73 -34.45
CA TYR A 589 -1.12 20.21 -35.75
C TYR A 589 -1.82 19.10 -36.53
N TRP A 590 -3.12 19.27 -36.76
CA TRP A 590 -3.93 18.31 -37.49
C TRP A 590 -3.94 18.62 -38.99
N TYR A 591 -3.77 17.59 -39.80
CA TYR A 591 -3.79 17.62 -41.27
C TYR A 591 -4.77 16.58 -41.80
N LYS A 592 -5.46 16.90 -42.90
CA LYS A 592 -6.36 15.92 -43.57
C LYS A 592 -5.53 14.81 -44.22
N ALA A 593 -5.91 13.55 -44.02
CA ALA A 593 -5.20 12.43 -44.66
C ALA A 593 -5.32 12.42 -46.19
N SER A 594 -6.38 13.02 -46.73
CA SER A 594 -6.68 13.05 -48.17
C SER A 594 -5.76 13.94 -49.01
N ASP A 595 -5.23 15.04 -48.45
CA ASP A 595 -4.41 16.01 -49.20
C ASP A 595 -3.26 16.66 -48.41
N MET A 596 -3.04 16.28 -47.14
CA MET A 596 -2.06 16.90 -46.23
C MET A 596 -2.26 18.41 -46.01
N SER A 597 -3.46 18.95 -46.27
CA SER A 597 -3.77 20.34 -45.91
C SER A 597 -4.08 20.46 -44.40
N PRO A 598 -3.70 21.58 -43.75
CA PRO A 598 -3.97 21.78 -42.34
C PRO A 598 -5.48 21.92 -42.10
N VAL A 599 -5.96 21.30 -41.02
CA VAL A 599 -7.36 21.35 -40.60
C VAL A 599 -7.77 22.79 -40.23
N SER A 600 -8.96 23.19 -40.68
CA SER A 600 -9.46 24.55 -40.41
C SER A 600 -10.10 24.64 -39.02
N SER A 601 -10.14 25.84 -38.41
CA SER A 601 -10.72 26.01 -37.06
C SER A 601 -12.20 25.59 -36.94
N ALA A 602 -12.96 25.65 -38.04
CA ALA A 602 -14.37 25.20 -38.06
C ALA A 602 -14.50 23.67 -38.09
N GLU A 603 -13.51 22.98 -38.62
CA GLU A 603 -13.44 21.53 -38.74
C GLU A 603 -12.79 20.91 -37.51
N PHE A 604 -11.77 21.56 -36.96
CA PHE A 604 -11.22 21.22 -35.64
C PHE A 604 -12.28 21.33 -34.54
N ALA A 605 -13.22 22.27 -34.64
CA ALA A 605 -14.37 22.34 -33.73
C ALA A 605 -15.31 21.12 -33.83
N VAL A 606 -15.37 20.44 -34.99
CA VAL A 606 -16.10 19.17 -35.14
C VAL A 606 -15.30 18.04 -34.50
N ILE A 607 -14.00 17.92 -34.80
CA ILE A 607 -13.10 16.93 -34.17
C ILE A 607 -13.16 17.04 -32.64
N ASN A 608 -13.07 18.25 -32.10
CA ASN A 608 -13.14 18.51 -30.67
C ASN A 608 -14.51 18.14 -30.06
N ALA A 609 -15.62 18.26 -30.80
CA ALA A 609 -16.95 17.86 -30.35
C ALA A 609 -17.22 16.34 -30.53
N THR A 610 -16.42 15.65 -31.35
CA THR A 610 -16.39 14.18 -31.42
C THR A 610 -15.61 13.59 -30.24
N ILE A 611 -14.52 14.25 -29.84
CA ILE A 611 -13.60 13.78 -28.80
C ILE A 611 -14.03 14.21 -27.38
N PHE A 612 -14.66 15.38 -27.20
CA PHE A 612 -15.01 15.94 -25.89
C PHE A 612 -16.50 16.30 -25.72
N ASP A 613 -16.99 16.24 -24.48
CA ASP A 613 -18.32 16.70 -24.08
C ASP A 613 -18.40 18.24 -23.94
N GLU A 614 -19.60 18.76 -23.64
CA GLU A 614 -19.82 20.21 -23.44
C GLU A 614 -19.05 20.80 -22.24
N ASN A 615 -18.53 19.96 -21.34
CA ASN A 615 -17.73 20.36 -20.17
C ASN A 615 -16.21 20.26 -20.42
N GLY A 616 -15.78 19.68 -21.55
CA GLY A 616 -14.38 19.48 -21.92
C GLY A 616 -13.77 18.14 -21.47
N ASN A 617 -14.59 17.19 -20.99
CA ASN A 617 -14.19 15.82 -20.63
C ASN A 617 -14.16 14.93 -21.89
N PRO A 618 -13.23 13.97 -22.02
CA PRO A 618 -13.22 13.04 -23.15
C PRO A 618 -14.52 12.21 -23.20
N LEU A 619 -15.10 12.09 -24.39
CA LEU A 619 -16.27 11.25 -24.64
C LEU A 619 -15.89 9.76 -24.62
N PRO A 620 -16.84 8.87 -24.29
CA PRO A 620 -16.57 7.44 -24.22
C PRO A 620 -15.95 6.87 -25.50
N GLY A 621 -14.75 6.32 -25.35
CA GLY A 621 -13.95 5.67 -26.39
C GLY A 621 -12.91 6.55 -27.07
N TYR A 622 -12.75 7.80 -26.65
CA TYR A 622 -11.76 8.74 -27.19
C TYR A 622 -10.61 9.09 -26.22
N TRP A 623 -10.62 8.57 -24.98
CA TRP A 623 -9.62 8.88 -23.94
C TRP A 623 -8.18 8.77 -24.44
N ASP A 624 -7.82 7.66 -25.11
CA ASP A 624 -6.49 7.38 -25.66
C ASP A 624 -5.95 8.45 -26.63
N ILE A 625 -6.80 9.24 -27.28
CA ILE A 625 -6.40 10.25 -28.29
C ILE A 625 -6.82 11.67 -27.92
N ALA A 626 -7.46 11.85 -26.76
CA ALA A 626 -7.97 13.14 -26.33
C ALA A 626 -6.83 14.17 -26.10
N TYR A 627 -5.68 13.72 -25.59
CA TYR A 627 -4.52 14.57 -25.37
C TYR A 627 -4.08 15.28 -26.68
N ALA A 628 -4.04 14.55 -27.80
CA ALA A 628 -3.63 15.07 -29.10
C ALA A 628 -4.58 16.13 -29.71
N ALA A 629 -5.76 16.35 -29.11
CA ALA A 629 -6.71 17.38 -29.50
C ALA A 629 -6.66 18.65 -28.62
N LYS A 630 -5.72 18.74 -27.65
CA LYS A 630 -5.46 19.94 -26.84
C LYS A 630 -3.97 20.28 -26.88
N ASN A 631 -3.62 21.53 -27.17
CA ASN A 631 -2.25 22.01 -26.95
C ASN A 631 -2.03 22.20 -25.44
N VAL A 632 -0.85 21.84 -24.95
CA VAL A 632 -0.52 21.87 -23.52
C VAL A 632 0.77 22.64 -23.30
N THR A 633 0.77 23.52 -22.31
CA THR A 633 1.98 24.17 -21.79
C THR A 633 2.29 23.66 -20.39
N TRP A 634 3.53 23.81 -19.94
CA TRP A 634 3.90 23.47 -18.55
C TRP A 634 3.03 24.17 -17.48
N ALA A 635 2.50 25.36 -17.78
CA ALA A 635 1.58 26.06 -16.88
C ALA A 635 0.20 25.38 -16.78
N ASP A 636 -0.23 24.68 -17.83
CA ASP A 636 -1.47 23.90 -17.81
C ASP A 636 -1.27 22.61 -17.00
N ILE A 637 -0.11 21.95 -17.11
CA ILE A 637 0.25 20.77 -16.29
C ILE A 637 0.33 21.13 -14.81
N LEU A 638 0.95 22.26 -14.43
CA LEU A 638 0.96 22.69 -13.02
C LEU A 638 -0.44 22.99 -12.48
N ALA A 639 -1.35 23.52 -13.31
CA ALA A 639 -2.74 23.75 -12.93
C ALA A 639 -3.53 22.43 -12.81
N GLU A 640 -3.23 21.44 -13.65
CA GLU A 640 -3.79 20.09 -13.57
C GLU A 640 -3.26 19.33 -12.34
N ALA A 641 -1.97 19.45 -12.03
CA ALA A 641 -1.34 18.94 -10.82
C ALA A 641 -1.96 19.55 -9.55
N GLU A 642 -2.19 20.88 -9.52
CA GLU A 642 -2.89 21.54 -8.41
C GLU A 642 -4.35 21.06 -8.28
N ALA A 643 -5.06 20.87 -9.41
CA ALA A 643 -6.45 20.42 -9.42
C ALA A 643 -6.62 18.94 -8.99
N ASN A 644 -5.68 18.08 -9.36
CA ASN A 644 -5.71 16.64 -9.06
C ASN A 644 -4.94 16.26 -7.78
N GLY A 645 -4.16 17.19 -7.20
CA GLY A 645 -3.36 16.94 -6.00
C GLY A 645 -2.05 16.17 -6.25
N TRP A 646 -1.43 16.35 -7.41
CA TRP A 646 -0.15 15.69 -7.76
C TRP A 646 1.02 16.36 -7.04
N ASP A 647 1.37 15.82 -5.88
CA ASP A 647 2.33 16.40 -4.95
C ASP A 647 3.81 16.22 -5.36
N TRP A 648 4.07 15.52 -6.47
CA TRP A 648 5.39 15.40 -7.12
C TRP A 648 5.63 16.46 -8.20
N MET A 649 4.59 17.12 -8.74
CA MET A 649 4.69 18.18 -9.75
C MET A 649 4.25 19.54 -9.19
N THR A 650 5.11 20.17 -8.39
CA THR A 650 4.78 21.43 -7.70
C THR A 650 5.41 22.68 -8.29
N SER A 651 6.42 22.55 -9.15
CA SER A 651 7.17 23.68 -9.70
C SER A 651 7.88 23.33 -11.02
N ASN A 652 8.40 24.34 -11.72
CA ASN A 652 9.21 24.19 -12.95
C ASN A 652 10.68 23.83 -12.68
N GLU A 653 10.96 23.27 -11.50
CA GLU A 653 12.26 22.88 -10.99
C GLU A 653 12.12 21.60 -10.18
N GLN A 654 12.90 20.57 -10.55
CA GLN A 654 13.11 19.37 -9.74
C GLN A 654 14.47 19.46 -9.06
N THR A 655 14.53 18.97 -7.82
CA THR A 655 15.78 18.78 -7.08
C THR A 655 15.75 17.42 -6.42
N TRP A 656 16.80 16.63 -6.64
CA TRP A 656 16.96 15.30 -6.06
C TRP A 656 18.40 15.10 -5.58
N SER A 657 18.61 14.10 -4.74
CA SER A 657 19.93 13.73 -4.20
C SER A 657 20.35 12.36 -4.74
N TRP A 658 21.62 12.22 -5.12
CA TRP A 658 22.22 10.90 -5.33
C TRP A 658 23.11 10.52 -4.14
N LEU A 659 22.89 9.32 -3.60
CA LEU A 659 23.73 8.73 -2.55
C LEU A 659 24.89 8.02 -3.23
N SER A 660 26.06 8.63 -3.20
CA SER A 660 27.25 8.10 -3.86
C SER A 660 28.01 7.20 -2.89
N PHE A 661 28.25 5.96 -3.28
CA PHE A 661 29.12 5.01 -2.60
C PHE A 661 29.80 4.14 -3.67
N GLY A 662 31.12 4.24 -3.80
CA GLY A 662 31.88 3.43 -4.73
C GLY A 662 33.29 3.11 -4.25
N VAL A 663 33.81 2.01 -4.77
CA VAL A 663 35.16 1.50 -4.55
C VAL A 663 35.77 1.17 -5.90
N GLY A 664 36.82 1.88 -6.26
CA GLY A 664 37.67 1.57 -7.39
C GLY A 664 38.93 0.84 -6.95
N GLN A 665 39.43 -0.05 -7.80
CA GLN A 665 40.63 -0.84 -7.62
C GLN A 665 41.48 -0.79 -8.89
N SER A 666 42.79 -0.57 -8.74
CA SER A 666 43.76 -0.68 -9.82
C SER A 666 44.93 -1.57 -9.41
N TYR A 667 45.15 -2.67 -10.14
CA TYR A 667 46.13 -3.71 -9.82
C TYR A 667 46.56 -4.51 -11.06
N GLY A 668 47.68 -5.22 -10.95
CA GLY A 668 48.25 -6.03 -12.03
C GLY A 668 47.99 -7.52 -11.89
N VAL A 669 47.73 -8.20 -13.02
CA VAL A 669 47.51 -9.65 -13.09
C VAL A 669 48.33 -10.27 -14.21
N TYR A 670 48.96 -11.42 -13.94
CA TYR A 670 49.57 -12.24 -15.00
C TYR A 670 48.52 -13.16 -15.65
N SER A 671 48.33 -12.99 -16.95
CA SER A 671 47.65 -13.98 -17.79
C SER A 671 48.61 -15.06 -18.28
N ASP A 672 48.08 -16.10 -18.94
CA ASP A 672 48.87 -17.18 -19.56
C ASP A 672 49.93 -16.69 -20.58
N THR A 673 49.81 -15.46 -21.08
CA THR A 673 50.68 -14.93 -22.15
C THR A 673 51.31 -13.57 -21.88
N ASP A 674 50.64 -12.67 -21.14
CA ASP A 674 51.10 -11.29 -20.94
C ASP A 674 50.65 -10.71 -19.57
N TRP A 675 51.30 -9.60 -19.17
CA TRP A 675 50.85 -8.72 -18.09
C TRP A 675 49.56 -8.00 -18.46
N VAL A 676 48.62 -7.90 -17.52
CA VAL A 676 47.36 -7.17 -17.69
C VAL A 676 47.15 -6.21 -16.53
N ASP A 677 47.08 -4.92 -16.83
CA ASP A 677 46.65 -3.89 -15.88
C ASP A 677 45.11 -3.90 -15.82
N ILE A 678 44.56 -4.00 -14.61
CA ILE A 678 43.12 -4.00 -14.34
C ILE A 678 42.77 -2.68 -13.64
N SER A 679 41.80 -1.95 -14.18
CA SER A 679 41.07 -0.93 -13.42
C SER A 679 39.59 -1.33 -13.34
N LEU A 680 39.08 -1.44 -12.12
CA LEU A 680 37.78 -2.00 -11.79
C LEU A 680 37.06 -1.06 -10.83
N ARG A 681 35.79 -0.74 -11.11
CA ARG A 681 34.95 0.14 -10.28
C ARG A 681 33.70 -0.61 -9.89
N TYR A 682 33.42 -0.67 -8.59
CA TYR A 682 32.13 -1.06 -8.02
C TYR A 682 31.45 0.20 -7.46
N GLU A 683 30.19 0.44 -7.78
CA GLU A 683 29.41 1.56 -7.21
C GLU A 683 27.94 1.18 -7.04
N PHE A 684 27.36 1.64 -5.94
CA PHE A 684 25.94 1.47 -5.64
C PHE A 684 25.09 2.13 -6.73
N SER A 685 24.14 1.37 -7.28
CA SER A 685 23.37 1.73 -8.47
C SER A 685 21.87 1.92 -8.24
N GLY A 686 21.44 2.06 -6.98
CA GLY A 686 20.08 2.38 -6.59
C GLY A 686 19.33 1.23 -5.91
N LEU A 687 18.14 1.56 -5.37
CA LEU A 687 17.20 0.59 -4.78
C LEU A 687 16.00 0.41 -5.73
N MET A 688 15.56 -0.84 -5.89
CA MET A 688 14.43 -1.21 -6.73
C MET A 688 13.46 -2.12 -5.96
N ILE A 689 12.16 -1.97 -6.22
CA ILE A 689 11.09 -2.76 -5.59
C ILE A 689 10.45 -3.66 -6.64
N TRP A 690 10.22 -4.91 -6.31
CA TRP A 690 9.64 -5.89 -7.22
C TRP A 690 8.64 -6.81 -6.49
N SER A 691 7.87 -7.58 -7.25
CA SER A 691 6.89 -8.52 -6.70
C SER A 691 7.05 -9.87 -7.39
N ASP A 692 7.45 -10.88 -6.62
CA ASP A 692 7.60 -12.28 -7.05
C ASP A 692 6.23 -12.86 -7.46
N LYS A 693 5.91 -12.79 -8.75
CA LYS A 693 4.62 -13.25 -9.32
C LYS A 693 4.65 -14.76 -9.60
N ASN A 694 5.83 -15.34 -9.75
CA ASN A 694 6.01 -16.75 -10.09
C ASN A 694 6.60 -17.64 -8.98
N ASN A 695 6.93 -17.06 -7.82
CA ASN A 695 7.52 -17.68 -6.63
C ASN A 695 8.89 -18.34 -6.90
N ASN A 696 9.74 -17.70 -7.70
CA ASN A 696 11.12 -18.16 -7.94
C ASN A 696 12.20 -17.32 -7.24
N SER A 697 11.78 -16.20 -6.65
CA SER A 697 12.60 -15.28 -5.88
C SER A 697 13.68 -14.51 -6.67
N ILE A 698 13.52 -14.39 -8.00
CA ILE A 698 14.42 -13.70 -8.94
C ILE A 698 13.67 -12.49 -9.52
N MET A 699 14.25 -11.30 -9.44
CA MET A 699 13.66 -10.06 -9.96
C MET A 699 13.69 -10.04 -11.50
N GLU A 700 12.61 -10.46 -12.13
CA GLU A 700 12.53 -10.50 -13.58
C GLU A 700 12.22 -9.13 -14.20
N THR A 701 12.92 -8.82 -15.29
CA THR A 701 12.81 -7.59 -16.07
C THR A 701 12.59 -7.90 -17.54
N SER A 702 11.77 -7.11 -18.24
CA SER A 702 11.66 -7.17 -19.70
C SER A 702 12.57 -6.15 -20.37
N ALA A 703 13.38 -6.59 -21.34
CA ALA A 703 14.36 -5.76 -22.04
C ALA A 703 13.76 -4.66 -22.94
N THR A 704 12.44 -4.65 -23.15
CA THR A 704 11.73 -3.58 -23.89
C THR A 704 10.88 -2.67 -23.00
N SER A 705 10.45 -3.19 -21.85
CA SER A 705 9.52 -2.54 -20.93
C SER A 705 9.73 -3.12 -19.52
N PRO A 706 10.70 -2.63 -18.72
CA PRO A 706 11.16 -3.36 -17.52
C PRO A 706 10.06 -3.78 -16.55
N GLY A 707 9.01 -2.97 -16.40
CA GLY A 707 7.85 -3.24 -15.52
C GLY A 707 6.81 -4.26 -16.03
N ASP A 708 6.91 -4.74 -17.28
CA ASP A 708 6.01 -5.78 -17.80
C ASP A 708 6.22 -7.15 -17.12
N ALA A 709 7.32 -7.32 -16.37
CA ALA A 709 7.73 -8.54 -15.68
C ALA A 709 7.42 -8.47 -14.18
N GLU A 710 8.41 -8.51 -13.29
CA GLU A 710 8.22 -8.52 -11.83
C GLU A 710 8.73 -7.26 -11.12
N LEU A 711 9.67 -6.56 -11.73
CA LEU A 711 10.10 -5.22 -11.32
C LEU A 711 8.93 -4.23 -11.30
N THR A 712 8.75 -3.49 -10.20
CA THR A 712 7.60 -2.58 -10.01
C THR A 712 8.00 -1.12 -9.84
N HIS A 713 9.05 -0.81 -9.06
CA HIS A 713 9.47 0.58 -8.79
C HIS A 713 11.00 0.72 -8.69
N TYR A 714 11.48 1.95 -8.81
CA TYR A 714 12.82 2.38 -8.40
C TYR A 714 12.71 3.57 -7.44
N PHE A 715 13.75 3.79 -6.63
CA PHE A 715 13.81 4.88 -5.66
C PHE A 715 14.83 5.94 -6.07
N ILE A 716 14.42 7.21 -5.99
CA ILE A 716 15.28 8.39 -6.11
C ILE A 716 15.28 9.11 -4.75
N PRO A 717 16.43 9.27 -4.09
CA PRO A 717 16.54 10.10 -2.88
C PRO A 717 16.31 11.58 -3.21
N ASP A 718 15.68 12.32 -2.30
CA ASP A 718 15.48 13.77 -2.40
C ASP A 718 16.41 14.50 -1.41
N SER A 719 16.50 14.02 -0.17
CA SER A 719 17.33 14.59 0.90
C SER A 719 17.64 13.58 2.01
N VAL A 720 18.60 13.91 2.89
CA VAL A 720 18.97 13.11 4.06
C VAL A 720 18.99 13.98 5.31
N GLY A 721 18.55 13.43 6.45
CA GLY A 721 18.62 14.12 7.75
C GLY A 721 20.05 14.25 8.26
N SER A 722 20.89 13.23 8.07
CA SER A 722 22.32 13.31 8.35
C SER A 722 23.17 12.38 7.46
N VAL A 723 24.46 12.70 7.37
CA VAL A 723 25.50 11.84 6.78
C VAL A 723 26.60 11.67 7.83
N SER A 724 26.87 10.42 8.20
CA SER A 724 27.99 10.02 9.05
C SER A 724 29.02 9.25 8.23
N PHE A 725 30.29 9.34 8.61
CA PHE A 725 31.37 8.59 7.99
C PHE A 725 32.16 7.83 9.04
N VAL A 726 32.61 6.63 8.70
CA VAL A 726 33.64 5.89 9.42
C VAL A 726 34.94 6.03 8.62
N THR A 727 35.97 6.61 9.24
CA THR A 727 37.27 6.81 8.60
C THR A 727 38.23 5.64 8.88
N PRO A 728 39.14 5.29 7.95
CA PRO A 728 40.13 4.22 8.14
C PRO A 728 40.94 4.29 9.44
N GLY A 729 41.10 5.49 10.01
CA GLY A 729 41.87 5.72 11.22
C GLY A 729 41.18 5.29 12.52
N GLU A 730 39.86 5.16 12.54
CA GLU A 730 39.12 5.02 13.80
C GLU A 730 39.39 3.69 14.51
N ALA A 731 39.50 2.60 13.75
CA ALA A 731 39.91 1.29 14.25
C ALA A 731 41.29 1.32 14.94
N PHE A 732 42.19 2.20 14.48
CA PHE A 732 43.54 2.41 15.00
C PHE A 732 43.62 3.57 16.03
N GLY A 733 42.47 4.16 16.41
CA GLY A 733 42.38 5.25 17.39
C GLY A 733 42.69 6.66 16.85
N ASN A 734 42.76 6.82 15.53
CA ASN A 734 42.94 8.11 14.84
C ASN A 734 41.58 8.66 14.37
N TYR A 735 41.00 9.57 15.17
CA TYR A 735 39.69 10.21 14.93
C TYR A 735 39.80 11.55 14.17
N ASN A 736 40.84 11.76 13.36
CA ASN A 736 40.98 12.97 12.55
C ASN A 736 40.17 12.82 11.25
N ALA A 737 39.43 13.87 10.88
CA ALA A 737 38.59 13.88 9.67
C ALA A 737 39.38 13.78 8.33
N SER A 738 40.70 13.93 8.38
CA SER A 738 41.61 13.64 7.27
C SER A 738 43.02 13.37 7.79
N GLY A 739 43.83 12.64 7.02
CA GLY A 739 45.19 12.25 7.35
C GLY A 739 45.61 11.00 6.58
N SER A 740 46.72 10.39 7.01
CA SER A 740 47.19 9.09 6.55
C SER A 740 47.64 8.24 7.75
N LEU A 741 47.76 6.93 7.56
CA LEU A 741 48.32 5.99 8.52
C LEU A 741 49.01 4.84 7.78
N VAL A 742 49.84 4.08 8.48
CA VAL A 742 50.43 2.83 7.98
C VAL A 742 49.93 1.70 8.88
N ALA A 743 49.39 0.65 8.27
CA ALA A 743 48.90 -0.55 8.94
C ALA A 743 49.76 -1.78 8.60
N GLY A 744 49.56 -2.88 9.31
CA GLY A 744 50.16 -4.17 8.99
C GLY A 744 49.59 -4.78 7.70
N ILE A 745 50.37 -5.63 7.04
CA ILE A 745 50.03 -6.12 5.68
C ILE A 745 48.81 -7.05 5.61
N GLU A 746 48.42 -7.65 6.74
CA GLU A 746 47.23 -8.49 6.92
C GLU A 746 46.19 -7.84 7.86
N ASP A 747 46.39 -6.57 8.25
CA ASP A 747 45.44 -5.85 9.11
C ASP A 747 44.16 -5.51 8.32
N GLU A 748 43.01 -5.61 8.98
CA GLU A 748 41.72 -5.20 8.42
C GLU A 748 41.60 -3.67 8.43
N ILE A 749 41.20 -3.08 7.31
CA ILE A 749 40.96 -1.63 7.18
C ILE A 749 39.47 -1.39 6.94
N THR A 750 38.83 -0.66 7.85
CA THR A 750 37.39 -0.39 7.82
C THR A 750 37.08 1.07 7.49
N TRP A 751 36.19 1.35 6.55
CA TRP A 751 35.66 2.69 6.28
C TRP A 751 34.26 2.64 5.69
N GLY A 752 33.46 3.69 5.85
CA GLY A 752 32.07 3.63 5.40
C GLY A 752 31.27 4.93 5.52
N VAL A 753 30.03 4.88 5.07
CA VAL A 753 29.06 5.97 5.13
C VAL A 753 27.71 5.46 5.64
N THR A 754 27.07 6.26 6.49
CA THR A 754 25.70 6.04 6.97
C THR A 754 24.87 7.28 6.63
N PHE A 755 23.78 7.09 5.89
CA PHE A 755 22.78 8.11 5.61
C PHE A 755 21.57 7.85 6.51
N THR A 756 21.10 8.84 7.26
CA THR A 756 19.93 8.68 8.17
C THR A 756 18.79 9.62 7.77
N ASP A 757 17.56 9.20 8.05
CA ASP A 757 16.32 9.92 7.70
C ASP A 757 16.31 10.33 6.21
N ILE A 758 16.45 9.34 5.33
CA ILE A 758 16.48 9.54 3.88
C ILE A 758 15.05 9.78 3.42
N ASN A 759 14.77 10.96 2.88
CA ASN A 759 13.51 11.25 2.20
C ASN A 759 13.76 11.09 0.70
N GLY A 760 12.84 10.46 -0.02
CA GLY A 760 12.91 10.32 -1.47
C GLY A 760 11.55 10.03 -2.08
N THR A 761 11.56 9.69 -3.36
CA THR A 761 10.37 9.35 -4.13
C THR A 761 10.55 7.99 -4.80
N THR A 762 9.56 7.12 -4.63
CA THR A 762 9.41 5.87 -5.39
C THR A 762 8.69 6.15 -6.69
N PHE A 763 9.22 5.63 -7.79
CA PHE A 763 8.67 5.80 -9.13
C PHE A 763 8.30 4.43 -9.71
N PRO A 764 7.06 4.23 -10.21
CA PRO A 764 6.68 2.97 -10.81
C PRO A 764 7.33 2.80 -12.19
N PHE A 765 7.73 1.57 -12.52
CA PHE A 765 8.10 1.18 -13.88
C PHE A 765 6.82 0.97 -14.72
N ASN A 766 6.23 2.07 -15.15
CA ASN A 766 5.13 2.09 -16.11
C ASN A 766 5.62 2.64 -17.47
N SER A 767 4.80 3.41 -18.18
CA SER A 767 5.19 4.07 -19.43
C SER A 767 6.12 5.28 -19.26
N TYR A 768 6.52 5.64 -18.03
CA TYR A 768 7.25 6.86 -17.69
C TYR A 768 8.56 6.58 -16.92
N ALA A 769 9.70 6.92 -17.52
CA ALA A 769 10.99 7.05 -16.86
C ALA A 769 11.03 8.28 -15.91
N TYR A 770 12.10 8.44 -15.12
CA TYR A 770 12.20 9.54 -14.14
C TYR A 770 11.98 10.91 -14.78
N TRP A 771 12.57 11.12 -15.96
CA TRP A 771 12.45 12.36 -16.72
C TRP A 771 11.04 12.55 -17.29
N ASP A 772 10.42 11.50 -17.79
CA ASP A 772 9.11 11.55 -18.46
C ASP A 772 7.99 12.02 -17.52
N TRP A 773 8.11 11.73 -16.20
CA TRP A 773 7.22 12.25 -15.15
C TRP A 773 7.19 13.79 -15.05
N TYR A 774 8.14 14.47 -15.70
CA TYR A 774 8.30 15.93 -15.70
C TYR A 774 8.38 16.53 -17.12
N ASP A 775 8.78 15.74 -18.13
CA ASP A 775 9.05 16.15 -19.51
C ASP A 775 7.92 15.77 -20.50
N GLY A 776 6.67 15.64 -20.03
CA GLY A 776 5.54 15.29 -20.90
C GLY A 776 4.15 15.40 -20.28
N VAL A 777 3.13 15.13 -21.10
CA VAL A 777 1.72 15.03 -20.65
C VAL A 777 1.49 13.66 -20.02
N MET A 778 0.93 13.67 -18.81
CA MET A 778 0.45 12.46 -18.14
C MET A 778 -0.78 11.90 -18.86
N THR A 779 -0.76 10.62 -19.22
CA THR A 779 -1.85 9.96 -19.96
C THR A 779 -2.19 8.61 -19.35
N GLY A 780 -3.49 8.36 -19.15
CA GLY A 780 -4.02 7.09 -18.64
C GLY A 780 -4.03 6.97 -17.10
N THR A 781 -4.98 6.17 -16.60
CA THR A 781 -5.28 5.91 -15.18
C THR A 781 -5.65 7.15 -14.33
N ASP A 782 -6.29 6.91 -13.19
CA ASP A 782 -6.70 7.98 -12.26
C ASP A 782 -5.53 8.46 -11.35
N MET A 783 -4.35 7.83 -11.44
CA MET A 783 -3.14 8.10 -10.63
C MET A 783 -3.41 8.13 -9.12
N ARG A 784 -4.08 7.09 -8.58
CA ARG A 784 -4.53 7.06 -7.16
C ARG A 784 -3.91 5.96 -6.31
N THR A 785 -3.15 5.04 -6.90
CA THR A 785 -2.48 3.93 -6.20
C THR A 785 -0.96 4.08 -6.24
N PHE A 786 -0.25 3.37 -5.36
CA PHE A 786 1.22 3.35 -5.32
C PHE A 786 1.83 2.94 -6.67
N ASP A 787 1.29 1.89 -7.31
CA ASP A 787 1.75 1.38 -8.62
C ASP A 787 1.44 2.30 -9.82
N GLU A 788 0.70 3.40 -9.64
CA GLU A 788 0.27 4.30 -10.72
C GLU A 788 0.96 5.67 -10.73
N ARG A 789 1.65 6.08 -9.64
CA ARG A 789 2.19 7.44 -9.49
C ARG A 789 3.51 7.49 -8.70
N PRO A 790 4.37 8.51 -8.91
CA PRO A 790 5.46 8.80 -8.02
C PRO A 790 4.94 9.06 -6.61
N THR A 791 5.40 8.28 -5.64
CA THR A 791 4.94 8.35 -4.24
C THR A 791 6.14 8.55 -3.34
N LYS A 792 6.09 9.58 -2.48
CA LYS A 792 7.18 9.86 -1.53
C LYS A 792 7.33 8.71 -0.54
N ALA A 793 8.56 8.44 -0.14
CA ALA A 793 8.89 7.45 0.86
C ALA A 793 10.08 7.95 1.71
N THR A 794 10.10 7.53 2.97
CA THR A 794 11.25 7.71 3.86
C THR A 794 11.92 6.37 4.11
N VAL A 795 13.24 6.39 4.32
CA VAL A 795 14.03 5.23 4.73
C VAL A 795 14.83 5.64 5.96
N ASP A 796 14.71 4.88 7.06
CA ASP A 796 15.36 5.20 8.35
C ASP A 796 16.87 5.39 8.17
N GLU A 797 17.51 4.48 7.42
CA GLU A 797 18.96 4.37 7.30
C GLU A 797 19.35 3.72 5.95
N LEU A 798 20.49 4.12 5.39
CA LEU A 798 21.23 3.36 4.38
C LEU A 798 22.71 3.40 4.76
N GLU A 799 23.29 2.24 5.03
CA GLU A 799 24.68 2.09 5.47
C GLU A 799 25.47 1.27 4.46
N PHE A 800 26.70 1.73 4.18
CA PHE A 800 27.71 0.98 3.45
C PHE A 800 29.01 1.03 4.26
N LEU A 801 29.34 -0.07 4.95
CA LEU A 801 30.56 -0.19 5.74
C LEU A 801 31.49 -1.24 5.10
N VAL A 802 32.64 -0.78 4.62
CA VAL A 802 33.61 -1.59 3.89
C VAL A 802 34.66 -2.14 4.85
N HIS A 803 34.92 -3.44 4.77
CA HIS A 803 36.03 -4.11 5.44
C HIS A 803 36.98 -4.67 4.38
N PHE A 804 38.17 -4.09 4.27
CA PHE A 804 39.24 -4.56 3.40
C PHE A 804 40.21 -5.46 4.17
N GLN A 805 40.56 -6.61 3.60
CA GLN A 805 41.69 -7.41 4.06
C GLN A 805 42.46 -8.03 2.90
N GLY A 806 43.77 -7.79 2.86
CA GLY A 806 44.69 -8.44 1.93
C GLY A 806 45.28 -9.73 2.48
N THR A 807 45.41 -10.78 1.64
CA THR A 807 45.98 -12.08 2.03
C THR A 807 47.13 -12.52 1.12
N LEU A 808 48.25 -12.89 1.74
CA LEU A 808 49.44 -13.41 1.05
C LEU A 808 49.29 -14.90 0.72
N ASN A 809 49.31 -15.25 -0.57
CA ASN A 809 49.15 -16.65 -0.99
C ASN A 809 50.49 -17.41 -0.90
N THR A 810 50.74 -18.00 0.27
CA THR A 810 51.96 -18.77 0.55
C THR A 810 51.99 -20.17 -0.07
N THR A 811 51.00 -20.53 -0.90
CA THR A 811 50.94 -21.85 -1.56
C THR A 811 52.07 -22.01 -2.58
N PRO A 812 52.91 -23.07 -2.50
CA PRO A 812 54.03 -23.25 -3.42
C PRO A 812 53.59 -23.34 -4.89
N GLY A 813 53.94 -22.32 -5.68
CA GLY A 813 53.59 -22.22 -7.10
C GLY A 813 52.32 -21.41 -7.40
N ALA A 814 51.70 -20.78 -6.40
CA ALA A 814 50.71 -19.75 -6.64
C ALA A 814 51.36 -18.52 -7.31
N THR A 815 50.65 -17.94 -8.27
CA THR A 815 51.06 -16.73 -9.03
C THR A 815 50.26 -15.48 -8.66
N THR A 816 49.32 -15.61 -7.72
CA THR A 816 48.43 -14.54 -7.28
C THR A 816 48.24 -14.52 -5.76
N ASN A 817 48.30 -13.32 -5.19
CA ASN A 817 47.70 -12.96 -3.91
C ASN A 817 46.21 -12.65 -4.13
N TYR A 818 45.45 -12.47 -3.05
CA TYR A 818 44.07 -12.01 -3.14
C TYR A 818 43.75 -11.01 -2.03
N ALA A 819 42.81 -10.12 -2.31
CA ALA A 819 42.29 -9.17 -1.33
C ALA A 819 40.76 -9.20 -1.36
N GLU A 820 40.17 -9.20 -0.18
CA GLU A 820 38.72 -9.25 0.05
C GLU A 820 38.22 -7.87 0.47
N LEU A 821 37.11 -7.44 -0.12
CA LEU A 821 36.30 -6.30 0.29
C LEU A 821 34.93 -6.84 0.68
N LYS A 822 34.63 -6.87 1.97
CA LYS A 822 33.26 -7.07 2.46
C LYS A 822 32.57 -5.73 2.55
N VAL A 823 31.27 -5.68 2.24
CA VAL A 823 30.48 -4.45 2.34
C VAL A 823 29.23 -4.69 3.18
N ASP A 824 29.32 -4.46 4.48
CA ASP A 824 28.17 -4.51 5.37
C ASP A 824 27.13 -3.48 4.88
N ASN A 825 26.01 -3.98 4.36
CA ASN A 825 24.91 -3.20 3.80
C ASN A 825 23.72 -3.24 4.74
N THR A 826 23.29 -2.08 5.25
CA THR A 826 22.04 -1.94 6.00
C THR A 826 21.07 -1.10 5.17
N VAL A 827 19.86 -1.61 4.90
CA VAL A 827 18.72 -0.80 4.44
C VAL A 827 17.70 -0.74 5.58
N GLY A 828 17.36 0.45 6.04
CA GLY A 828 16.43 0.70 7.13
C GLY A 828 14.97 0.37 6.81
N ASN A 829 14.06 0.63 7.74
CA ASN A 829 12.63 0.49 7.46
C ASN A 829 12.18 1.62 6.52
N TRP A 830 11.15 1.34 5.74
CA TRP A 830 10.52 2.28 4.82
C TRP A 830 9.15 2.69 5.33
N ASP A 831 8.80 3.96 5.18
CA ASP A 831 7.42 4.44 5.30
C ASP A 831 7.04 5.20 4.03
N VAL A 832 5.81 4.98 3.54
CA VAL A 832 5.33 5.53 2.26
C VAL A 832 4.34 6.65 2.58
N ASP A 833 4.45 7.81 1.92
CA ASP A 833 3.55 8.96 2.09
C ASP A 833 2.20 8.71 1.38
N MET A 834 1.48 7.73 1.91
CA MET A 834 0.22 7.22 1.41
C MET A 834 -0.56 6.56 2.55
N VAL A 835 -1.89 6.50 2.44
CA VAL A 835 -2.72 5.81 3.43
C VAL A 835 -2.28 4.33 3.52
N GLY A 836 -1.98 3.87 4.74
CA GLY A 836 -1.39 2.55 5.01
C GLY A 836 0.12 2.59 5.31
N GLY A 837 0.85 3.63 4.89
CA GLY A 837 2.29 3.72 5.13
C GLY A 837 3.03 2.50 4.57
N ILE A 838 3.88 1.89 5.39
CA ILE A 838 4.56 0.60 5.14
C ILE A 838 3.65 -0.53 4.61
N ASP A 839 2.34 -0.55 4.93
CA ASP A 839 1.42 -1.59 4.43
C ASP A 839 1.30 -1.60 2.89
N ASN A 840 1.63 -0.49 2.20
CA ASN A 840 1.69 -0.43 0.73
C ASN A 840 2.84 -1.28 0.13
N LEU A 841 3.78 -1.72 0.97
CA LEU A 841 4.92 -2.56 0.63
C LEU A 841 4.71 -4.04 1.00
N GLU A 842 3.57 -4.42 1.60
CA GLU A 842 3.28 -5.83 1.94
C GLU A 842 3.28 -6.72 0.70
N GLY A 843 4.02 -7.84 0.77
CA GLY A 843 4.21 -8.76 -0.35
C GLY A 843 5.19 -8.25 -1.41
N ARG A 844 5.91 -7.14 -1.16
CA ARG A 844 6.96 -6.64 -2.04
C ARG A 844 8.35 -7.03 -1.55
N SER A 845 9.24 -7.20 -2.51
CA SER A 845 10.63 -7.57 -2.36
C SER A 845 11.52 -6.39 -2.75
N LEU A 846 12.68 -6.26 -2.09
CA LEU A 846 13.68 -5.23 -2.38
C LEU A 846 14.79 -5.81 -3.26
N SER A 847 15.43 -4.94 -4.04
CA SER A 847 16.71 -5.18 -4.68
C SER A 847 17.65 -4.01 -4.37
N LEU A 848 18.81 -4.31 -3.80
CA LEU A 848 19.94 -3.39 -3.69
C LEU A 848 20.89 -3.67 -4.86
N ASN A 849 21.22 -2.64 -5.63
CA ASN A 849 21.92 -2.82 -6.89
C ASN A 849 23.34 -2.24 -6.83
N TYR A 850 24.26 -2.89 -7.52
CA TYR A 850 25.59 -2.38 -7.83
C TYR A 850 25.80 -2.43 -9.35
N TYR A 851 26.76 -1.64 -9.85
CA TYR A 851 27.38 -1.91 -11.14
C TYR A 851 28.88 -2.13 -10.99
N SER A 852 29.43 -2.96 -11.86
CA SER A 852 30.87 -3.08 -12.08
C SER A 852 31.24 -2.51 -13.45
N ASP A 853 32.19 -1.57 -13.50
CA ASP A 853 32.78 -1.04 -14.74
C ASP A 853 34.25 -1.44 -14.82
N VAL A 854 34.65 -2.08 -15.92
CA VAL A 854 35.96 -2.71 -16.07
C VAL A 854 36.71 -2.12 -17.26
N THR A 855 37.86 -1.51 -17.00
CA THR A 855 38.77 -1.01 -18.03
C THR A 855 39.95 -1.98 -18.17
N VAL A 856 39.90 -2.79 -19.22
CA VAL A 856 40.95 -3.74 -19.63
C VAL A 856 40.85 -4.01 -21.14
N SER A 857 41.92 -4.49 -21.76
CA SER A 857 42.00 -4.74 -23.21
C SER A 857 40.97 -5.75 -23.74
N SER A 858 40.61 -6.74 -22.92
CA SER A 858 39.49 -7.67 -23.14
C SER A 858 39.17 -8.42 -21.84
N PHE A 859 37.89 -8.60 -21.53
CA PHE A 859 37.41 -9.46 -20.45
C PHE A 859 36.07 -10.11 -20.83
N THR A 860 35.70 -11.13 -20.06
CA THR A 860 34.39 -11.76 -20.07
C THR A 860 33.91 -11.89 -18.63
N VAL A 861 32.63 -11.60 -18.39
CA VAL A 861 31.93 -11.94 -17.13
C VAL A 861 31.29 -13.32 -17.31
N ARG A 862 31.38 -14.19 -16.29
CA ARG A 862 30.78 -15.53 -16.36
C ARG A 862 30.28 -16.04 -15.01
N THR A 863 29.35 -16.98 -15.07
CA THR A 863 28.94 -17.82 -13.94
C THR A 863 28.78 -19.26 -14.41
N ASN A 864 29.23 -20.25 -13.63
CA ASN A 864 29.07 -21.67 -13.94
C ASN A 864 29.46 -22.04 -15.39
N ASP A 865 30.64 -21.59 -15.84
CA ASP A 865 31.15 -21.70 -17.23
C ASP A 865 30.26 -21.09 -18.34
N THR A 866 29.26 -20.29 -17.97
CA THR A 866 28.36 -19.57 -18.89
C THR A 866 28.73 -18.10 -18.94
N GLU A 867 28.98 -17.58 -20.15
CA GLU A 867 29.24 -16.16 -20.41
C GLU A 867 27.98 -15.32 -20.19
N VAL A 868 28.16 -14.17 -19.54
CA VAL A 868 27.12 -13.21 -19.16
C VAL A 868 27.34 -11.93 -19.96
N THR A 869 26.27 -11.35 -20.53
CA THR A 869 26.31 -10.04 -21.21
C THR A 869 25.71 -8.94 -20.34
N GLU A 870 25.95 -7.68 -20.71
CA GLU A 870 25.42 -6.49 -20.04
C GLU A 870 23.89 -6.37 -20.10
N GLU A 871 23.24 -7.10 -21.01
CA GLU A 871 21.77 -7.20 -21.15
C GLU A 871 21.21 -8.56 -20.67
N SER A 872 21.99 -9.36 -19.94
CA SER A 872 21.57 -10.68 -19.44
C SER A 872 20.92 -10.59 -18.05
N THR A 873 19.79 -11.29 -17.86
CA THR A 873 19.24 -11.60 -16.53
C THR A 873 19.60 -13.04 -16.17
N ILE A 874 20.65 -13.24 -15.37
CA ILE A 874 21.15 -14.57 -14.98
C ILE A 874 21.32 -14.60 -13.47
N ALA A 875 20.60 -15.49 -12.79
CA ALA A 875 20.74 -15.73 -11.36
C ALA A 875 22.00 -16.56 -11.04
N SER A 876 22.77 -16.11 -10.06
CA SER A 876 23.93 -16.83 -9.53
C SER A 876 24.39 -16.30 -8.19
N ASP A 877 24.91 -17.19 -7.34
CA ASP A 877 25.57 -16.82 -6.10
C ASP A 877 26.89 -16.05 -6.32
N MET A 878 27.50 -16.21 -7.50
CA MET A 878 28.87 -15.78 -7.80
C MET A 878 29.05 -15.42 -9.28
N PHE A 879 29.76 -14.31 -9.53
CA PHE A 879 30.14 -13.88 -10.88
C PHE A 879 31.66 -13.68 -10.96
N GLU A 880 32.31 -14.35 -11.90
CA GLU A 880 33.75 -14.25 -12.15
C GLU A 880 34.04 -13.29 -13.32
N MET A 881 35.08 -12.48 -13.17
CA MET A 881 35.63 -11.66 -14.26
C MET A 881 37.00 -12.21 -14.68
N VAL A 882 37.13 -12.51 -15.98
CA VAL A 882 38.26 -13.26 -16.53
C VAL A 882 38.84 -12.54 -17.75
N SER A 883 40.17 -12.46 -17.84
CA SER A 883 40.90 -12.03 -19.04
C SER A 883 41.74 -13.20 -19.57
N GLY A 884 41.41 -13.69 -20.77
CA GLY A 884 41.94 -14.96 -21.27
C GLY A 884 41.50 -16.13 -20.40
N ASN A 885 42.44 -16.77 -19.70
CA ASN A 885 42.17 -17.81 -18.69
C ASN A 885 42.39 -17.33 -17.24
N ALA A 886 42.86 -16.10 -17.02
CA ALA A 886 43.16 -15.59 -15.68
C ALA A 886 41.93 -14.89 -15.08
N LYS A 887 41.43 -15.44 -13.97
CA LYS A 887 40.46 -14.75 -13.10
C LYS A 887 41.18 -13.61 -12.39
N PHE A 888 40.67 -12.39 -12.54
CA PHE A 888 41.20 -11.20 -11.88
C PHE A 888 40.26 -10.64 -10.82
N ALA A 889 38.94 -10.81 -10.97
CA ALA A 889 37.97 -10.40 -9.97
C ALA A 889 36.81 -11.39 -9.83
N GLU A 890 36.13 -11.33 -8.70
CA GLU A 890 35.01 -12.20 -8.34
C GLU A 890 34.04 -11.46 -7.41
N MET A 891 32.74 -11.61 -7.65
CA MET A 891 31.67 -11.06 -6.83
C MET A 891 30.91 -12.22 -6.20
N ILE A 892 30.90 -12.33 -4.87
CA ILE A 892 30.22 -13.36 -4.08
C ILE A 892 29.11 -12.67 -3.30
N ILE A 893 27.88 -12.85 -3.76
CA ILE A 893 26.75 -11.94 -3.44
C ILE A 893 25.42 -12.68 -3.28
N GLY A 894 25.34 -13.94 -3.71
CA GLY A 894 24.31 -14.89 -3.28
C GLY A 894 24.93 -16.06 -2.54
N GLY A 895 24.15 -17.12 -2.27
CA GLY A 895 24.58 -18.23 -1.41
C GLY A 895 24.79 -17.84 0.07
N VAL A 896 24.51 -16.58 0.41
CA VAL A 896 24.57 -15.98 1.74
C VAL A 896 23.16 -15.70 2.27
N THR A 897 23.09 -15.34 3.55
CA THR A 897 21.83 -15.10 4.26
C THR A 897 21.73 -13.65 4.70
N TYR A 898 20.52 -13.09 4.73
CA TYR A 898 20.26 -11.76 5.25
C TYR A 898 19.40 -11.80 6.53
N ASP A 899 19.60 -10.80 7.39
CA ASP A 899 18.75 -10.57 8.54
C ASP A 899 17.55 -9.69 8.12
N TRP A 900 16.35 -10.00 8.61
CA TRP A 900 15.10 -9.28 8.29
C TRP A 900 14.38 -8.87 9.58
N ALA A 901 14.11 -7.57 9.76
CA ALA A 901 13.59 -7.06 11.02
C ALA A 901 12.14 -7.47 11.34
N LYS A 902 11.35 -7.92 10.36
CA LYS A 902 9.97 -8.41 10.59
C LYS A 902 9.96 -9.78 11.29
N ASP A 903 10.93 -10.65 11.00
CA ASP A 903 11.19 -11.90 11.73
C ASP A 903 12.71 -12.14 11.93
N PRO A 904 13.31 -11.55 12.98
CA PRO A 904 14.74 -11.66 13.27
C PRO A 904 15.13 -13.02 13.90
N TYR A 905 14.22 -14.01 13.91
CA TYR A 905 14.48 -15.35 14.44
C TYR A 905 14.62 -16.42 13.35
N SER A 906 14.28 -16.07 12.11
CA SER A 906 14.38 -16.91 10.92
C SER A 906 15.60 -16.54 10.08
N VAL A 907 16.06 -17.47 9.25
CA VAL A 907 17.21 -17.28 8.35
C VAL A 907 16.69 -17.22 6.92
N TYR A 908 16.96 -16.13 6.21
CA TYR A 908 16.51 -15.88 4.84
C TYR A 908 17.70 -15.89 3.89
N ASN A 909 17.53 -16.49 2.71
CA ASN A 909 18.57 -16.52 1.68
C ASN A 909 18.47 -15.26 0.82
N VAL A 910 19.60 -14.60 0.59
CA VAL A 910 19.72 -13.57 -0.45
C VAL A 910 19.54 -14.23 -1.81
N THR A 911 18.86 -13.56 -2.73
CA THR A 911 18.90 -13.93 -4.15
C THR A 911 19.80 -12.98 -4.91
N SER A 912 20.49 -13.49 -5.93
CA SER A 912 21.44 -12.68 -6.69
C SER A 912 21.42 -13.01 -8.17
N GLN A 913 21.54 -11.95 -8.97
CA GLN A 913 21.41 -12.00 -10.43
C GLN A 913 22.14 -10.82 -11.08
N THR A 914 22.48 -10.96 -12.36
CA THR A 914 22.65 -9.78 -13.21
C THR A 914 21.31 -9.18 -13.61
N THR A 915 21.29 -7.87 -13.81
CA THR A 915 20.12 -7.12 -14.30
C THR A 915 20.52 -6.32 -15.54
N PRO A 916 19.68 -6.26 -16.60
CA PRO A 916 20.07 -5.63 -17.86
C PRO A 916 20.37 -4.14 -17.73
N LEU A 917 21.44 -3.67 -18.39
CA LEU A 917 21.80 -2.25 -18.53
C LEU A 917 20.59 -1.40 -19.00
N SER A 918 19.80 -1.92 -19.95
CA SER A 918 18.55 -1.30 -20.41
C SER A 918 17.56 -0.94 -19.28
N THR A 919 17.53 -1.68 -18.17
CA THR A 919 16.67 -1.41 -17.01
C THR A 919 17.08 -0.11 -16.30
N PHE A 920 18.38 0.11 -16.10
CA PHE A 920 18.92 1.30 -15.43
C PHE A 920 18.84 2.53 -16.33
N ARG A 921 19.00 2.35 -17.65
CA ARG A 921 18.72 3.41 -18.63
C ARG A 921 17.27 3.86 -18.59
N ALA A 922 16.33 2.92 -18.62
CA ALA A 922 14.90 3.21 -18.54
C ALA A 922 14.47 3.86 -17.21
N ALA A 923 15.22 3.68 -16.12
CA ALA A 923 14.97 4.37 -14.86
C ALA A 923 15.55 5.80 -14.84
N TYR A 924 16.77 5.99 -15.35
CA TYR A 924 17.62 7.13 -14.99
C TYR A 924 18.19 7.95 -16.17
N GLU A 925 18.19 7.44 -17.41
CA GLU A 925 18.70 8.15 -18.60
C GLU A 925 17.55 8.85 -19.33
N SER A 926 17.73 10.11 -19.70
CA SER A 926 16.76 10.86 -20.50
C SER A 926 16.94 10.59 -22.01
N ASP A 927 15.94 10.96 -22.81
CA ASP A 927 15.99 10.93 -24.28
C ASP A 927 17.17 11.72 -24.89
N ASN A 928 17.72 12.70 -24.16
CA ASN A 928 18.89 13.47 -24.58
C ASN A 928 20.23 12.97 -24.01
N GLY A 929 20.23 11.86 -23.25
CA GLY A 929 21.41 11.22 -22.67
C GLY A 929 21.90 11.83 -21.35
N GLN A 930 21.05 12.60 -20.66
CA GLN A 930 21.32 13.10 -19.31
C GLN A 930 21.02 11.99 -18.28
N SER A 931 21.90 11.81 -17.31
CA SER A 931 21.71 10.85 -16.22
C SER A 931 21.14 11.53 -14.98
N ALA A 932 20.27 10.81 -14.26
CA ALA A 932 19.79 11.16 -12.92
C ALA A 932 20.76 10.72 -11.80
N THR A 933 21.85 10.02 -12.14
CA THR A 933 22.83 9.47 -11.18
C THR A 933 24.21 10.13 -11.30
N SER A 934 25.16 9.75 -10.44
CA SER A 934 26.55 10.24 -10.46
C SER A 934 27.43 9.66 -11.59
N TRP A 935 26.88 8.88 -12.52
CA TRP A 935 27.61 8.29 -13.65
C TRP A 935 26.81 8.34 -14.97
N THR A 936 27.51 8.07 -16.08
CA THR A 936 26.93 7.94 -17.42
C THR A 936 26.91 6.47 -17.86
N PHE A 937 25.93 6.09 -18.67
CA PHE A 937 25.71 4.69 -19.07
C PHE A 937 26.67 4.24 -20.18
N SER A 938 27.35 3.10 -19.99
CA SER A 938 28.24 2.48 -20.97
C SER A 938 27.99 0.98 -21.11
N SER A 939 28.35 0.41 -22.26
CA SER A 939 28.32 -1.05 -22.47
C SER A 939 29.51 -1.79 -21.83
N THR A 940 30.28 -1.13 -20.96
CA THR A 940 31.31 -1.75 -20.11
C THR A 940 30.80 -2.01 -18.69
N GLN A 941 29.63 -1.47 -18.35
CA GLN A 941 28.98 -1.63 -17.05
C GLN A 941 28.12 -2.91 -17.03
N TYR A 942 28.37 -3.74 -16.03
CA TYR A 942 27.54 -4.90 -15.70
C TYR A 942 26.81 -4.61 -14.40
N TYR A 943 25.48 -4.68 -14.41
CA TYR A 943 24.66 -4.40 -13.24
C TYR A 943 24.26 -5.70 -12.55
N VAL A 944 24.31 -5.68 -11.23
CA VAL A 944 24.15 -6.85 -10.39
C VAL A 944 23.26 -6.50 -9.20
N SER A 945 22.26 -7.34 -8.97
CA SER A 945 21.18 -7.10 -8.03
C SER A 945 21.26 -8.09 -6.87
N ILE A 946 21.13 -7.57 -5.66
CA ILE A 946 21.05 -8.30 -4.40
C ILE A 946 19.59 -8.22 -3.94
N GLY A 947 18.86 -9.31 -4.16
CA GLY A 947 17.44 -9.44 -3.88
C GLY A 947 17.16 -9.88 -2.45
N PHE A 948 16.16 -9.25 -1.85
CA PHE A 948 15.57 -9.57 -0.55
C PHE A 948 14.11 -9.99 -0.78
N PRO A 949 13.82 -11.28 -1.04
CA PRO A 949 12.48 -11.73 -1.43
C PRO A 949 11.44 -11.49 -0.33
N GLN A 950 11.84 -11.57 0.94
CA GLN A 950 11.03 -11.19 2.10
C GLN A 950 11.56 -9.84 2.60
N TRP A 951 10.80 -8.77 2.35
CA TRP A 951 11.18 -7.41 2.73
C TRP A 951 10.02 -6.67 3.37
N ASP A 952 8.86 -6.57 2.70
CA ASP A 952 7.65 -5.92 3.22
C ASP A 952 7.86 -4.48 3.75
N GLY A 953 8.89 -3.76 3.28
CA GLY A 953 9.27 -2.45 3.80
C GLY A 953 10.11 -2.44 5.09
N TYR A 954 10.44 -3.59 5.68
CA TYR A 954 11.23 -3.67 6.93
C TYR A 954 12.73 -3.72 6.66
N SER A 955 13.53 -3.33 7.64
CA SER A 955 14.98 -3.28 7.48
C SER A 955 15.62 -4.64 7.19
N VAL A 956 16.66 -4.62 6.36
CA VAL A 956 17.45 -5.78 5.93
C VAL A 956 18.95 -5.51 6.01
N TYR A 957 19.73 -6.55 6.32
CA TYR A 957 21.19 -6.49 6.42
C TYR A 957 21.86 -7.67 5.70
N GLN A 958 22.93 -7.43 4.93
CA GLN A 958 23.78 -8.47 4.30
C GLN A 958 25.21 -7.99 4.01
N ASP A 959 26.18 -8.92 3.97
CA ASP A 959 27.62 -8.67 3.73
C ASP A 959 28.15 -9.40 2.46
N PRO A 960 28.05 -8.80 1.25
CA PRO A 960 28.61 -9.36 0.04
C PRO A 960 30.13 -9.21 0.03
N ILE A 961 30.81 -10.09 -0.70
CA ILE A 961 32.27 -10.15 -0.78
C ILE A 961 32.72 -9.92 -2.22
N PHE A 962 33.54 -8.90 -2.43
CA PHE A 962 34.24 -8.65 -3.68
C PHE A 962 35.71 -9.08 -3.51
N VAL A 963 36.22 -9.91 -4.41
CA VAL A 963 37.59 -10.45 -4.34
C VAL A 963 38.38 -9.98 -5.55
N GLY A 964 39.52 -9.31 -5.31
CA GLY A 964 40.51 -9.00 -6.34
C GLY A 964 41.70 -9.94 -6.25
N TYR A 965 42.08 -10.54 -7.38
CA TYR A 965 43.23 -11.43 -7.51
C TYR A 965 44.39 -10.67 -8.14
N ILE A 966 45.46 -10.48 -7.37
CA ILE A 966 46.60 -9.61 -7.72
C ILE A 966 47.83 -10.48 -7.95
N SER A 967 48.71 -10.11 -8.88
CA SER A 967 50.02 -10.76 -9.07
C SER A 967 50.77 -10.92 -7.73
N ASN A 968 51.55 -12.00 -7.55
CA ASN A 968 52.52 -12.13 -6.45
C ASN A 968 53.99 -12.24 -6.94
N VAL A 969 54.21 -11.95 -8.24
CA VAL A 969 55.53 -12.06 -8.89
C VAL A 969 56.05 -10.73 -9.45
N GLY A 970 55.21 -9.70 -9.52
CA GLY A 970 55.56 -8.37 -10.03
C GLY A 970 55.88 -8.29 -11.54
N ASN A 971 55.74 -7.11 -12.13
CA ASN A 971 56.09 -6.79 -13.51
C ASN A 971 57.60 -6.50 -13.63
N GLU A 972 58.37 -7.45 -14.19
CA GLU A 972 59.85 -7.41 -14.36
C GLU A 972 60.43 -6.21 -15.18
N GLY A 973 59.63 -5.18 -15.50
CA GLY A 973 59.91 -4.18 -16.53
C GLY A 973 60.37 -2.77 -16.12
N ALA A 974 60.41 -2.38 -14.83
CA ALA A 974 60.83 -1.01 -14.43
C ALA A 974 62.00 -0.99 -13.44
N SER A 975 62.69 0.15 -13.38
CA SER A 975 63.77 0.40 -12.42
C SER A 975 63.26 0.96 -11.08
N ASP A 976 63.69 0.30 -10.02
CA ASP A 976 63.49 0.59 -8.60
C ASP A 976 64.02 1.98 -8.16
N VAL A 977 63.53 2.48 -7.01
CA VAL A 977 64.00 3.73 -6.39
C VAL A 977 65.29 3.46 -5.61
N SER A 978 66.40 4.03 -6.07
CA SER A 978 67.71 3.83 -5.42
C SER A 978 68.18 5.04 -4.63
N PHE A 979 68.45 4.82 -3.34
CA PHE A 979 69.10 5.78 -2.44
C PHE A 979 70.61 5.58 -2.45
N SER A 980 71.39 6.67 -2.44
CA SER A 980 72.86 6.55 -2.47
C SER A 980 73.59 7.44 -1.46
N SER A 981 73.75 8.74 -1.72
CA SER A 981 74.64 9.60 -0.92
C SER A 981 73.90 10.32 0.22
N PHE A 982 73.92 9.74 1.42
CA PHE A 982 73.43 10.40 2.63
C PHE A 982 74.46 11.40 3.20
N SER A 983 73.97 12.55 3.64
CA SER A 983 74.76 13.61 4.27
C SER A 983 73.97 14.31 5.38
N ILE A 984 74.66 14.82 6.41
CA ILE A 984 74.06 15.67 7.45
C ILE A 984 74.90 16.93 7.67
N ASN A 985 74.22 18.06 7.89
CA ASN A 985 74.81 19.37 8.08
C ASN A 985 74.09 20.12 9.22
N PRO A 986 74.80 20.55 10.29
CA PRO A 986 76.23 20.36 10.55
C PRO A 986 76.60 18.89 10.84
N THR A 987 77.79 18.47 10.42
CA THR A 987 78.25 17.07 10.58
C THR A 987 78.42 16.63 12.05
N VAL A 988 78.48 17.59 12.97
CA VAL A 988 78.39 17.41 14.42
C VAL A 988 77.43 18.47 14.96
N PRO A 989 76.14 18.16 15.14
CA PRO A 989 75.15 19.10 15.68
C PRO A 989 75.39 19.40 17.15
N SER A 990 75.13 20.64 17.57
CA SER A 990 74.98 21.02 18.99
C SER A 990 73.50 21.09 19.38
N SER A 991 73.21 21.19 20.68
CA SER A 991 71.83 21.34 21.21
C SER A 991 71.03 22.57 20.76
N THR A 992 71.58 23.40 19.87
CA THR A 992 70.88 24.53 19.23
C THR A 992 70.86 24.47 17.71
N ASP A 993 71.46 23.45 17.09
CA ASP A 993 71.55 23.32 15.64
C ASP A 993 70.41 22.45 15.11
N GLU A 994 69.67 22.99 14.15
CA GLU A 994 68.83 22.20 13.24
C GLU A 994 69.74 21.39 12.30
N VAL A 995 69.30 20.21 11.87
CA VAL A 995 70.09 19.26 11.09
C VAL A 995 69.48 19.05 9.72
N GLU A 996 70.11 19.64 8.70
CA GLU A 996 69.81 19.41 7.29
C GLU A 996 70.35 18.02 6.88
N VAL A 997 69.46 17.15 6.43
CA VAL A 997 69.76 15.82 5.86
C VAL A 997 69.62 15.91 4.35
N GLY A 998 70.66 15.52 3.60
CA GLY A 998 70.65 15.45 2.14
C GLY A 998 70.82 14.03 1.62
N VAL A 999 70.09 13.65 0.58
CA VAL A 999 70.14 12.33 -0.07
C VAL A 999 70.11 12.43 -1.61
N ASP A 1000 70.96 11.65 -2.28
CA ASP A 1000 70.83 11.39 -3.73
C ASP A 1000 69.85 10.22 -3.98
N ILE A 1001 68.80 10.49 -4.76
CA ILE A 1001 67.77 9.54 -5.18
C ILE A 1001 67.83 9.38 -6.71
N SER A 1002 67.88 8.14 -7.20
CA SER A 1002 67.83 7.83 -8.63
C SER A 1002 66.72 6.83 -8.91
N THR A 1003 65.77 7.26 -9.75
CA THR A 1003 64.63 6.48 -10.23
C THR A 1003 64.26 6.90 -11.65
N SER A 1004 63.47 6.08 -12.34
CA SER A 1004 62.79 6.42 -13.60
C SER A 1004 61.31 6.77 -13.42
N LEU A 1005 60.78 6.58 -12.21
CA LEU A 1005 59.36 6.75 -11.88
C LEU A 1005 59.05 8.21 -11.56
N GLU A 1006 57.80 8.64 -11.75
CA GLU A 1006 57.36 9.97 -11.28
C GLU A 1006 57.29 9.99 -9.75
N ILE A 1007 57.92 10.99 -9.14
CA ILE A 1007 57.96 11.19 -7.69
C ILE A 1007 56.85 12.18 -7.30
N TRP A 1008 55.97 11.75 -6.38
CA TRP A 1008 54.86 12.55 -5.86
C TRP A 1008 55.24 13.29 -4.56
N SER A 1009 55.89 12.61 -3.62
CA SER A 1009 56.45 13.24 -2.41
C SER A 1009 57.75 12.56 -1.97
N ILE A 1010 58.55 13.29 -1.18
CA ILE A 1010 59.71 12.75 -0.47
C ILE A 1010 59.68 13.31 0.94
N ASP A 1011 59.73 12.42 1.92
CA ASP A 1011 59.52 12.75 3.32
C ASP A 1011 60.67 12.20 4.17
N LEU A 1012 61.32 13.09 4.91
CA LEU A 1012 62.36 12.76 5.89
C LEU A 1012 61.68 12.46 7.23
N GLN A 1013 61.58 11.19 7.57
CA GLN A 1013 61.03 10.71 8.84
C GLN A 1013 62.15 10.59 9.87
N TYR A 1014 61.87 10.96 11.13
CA TYR A 1014 62.85 10.88 12.21
C TYR A 1014 62.23 10.39 13.53
N SER A 1015 63.10 9.96 14.45
CA SER A 1015 62.74 9.32 15.71
C SER A 1015 63.80 9.57 16.78
N THR A 1016 63.38 9.59 18.06
CA THR A 1016 64.29 9.64 19.23
C THR A 1016 64.30 8.37 20.07
N ASP A 1017 63.57 7.33 19.66
CA ASP A 1017 63.64 5.98 20.24
C ASP A 1017 64.12 4.90 19.25
N GLY A 1018 64.16 5.21 17.95
CA GLY A 1018 64.62 4.32 16.89
C GLY A 1018 63.60 3.24 16.51
N VAL A 1019 62.35 3.36 16.96
CA VAL A 1019 61.25 2.41 16.73
C VAL A 1019 60.05 3.13 16.13
N ASN A 1020 59.68 4.29 16.66
CA ASN A 1020 58.50 5.06 16.23
C ASN A 1020 58.95 6.26 15.39
N PHE A 1021 58.56 6.29 14.11
CA PHE A 1021 58.91 7.33 13.12
C PHE A 1021 57.70 8.22 12.79
N GLU A 1022 57.03 8.74 13.82
CA GLU A 1022 55.82 9.57 13.69
C GLU A 1022 56.13 11.03 13.28
N ASP A 1023 57.35 11.52 13.54
CA ASP A 1023 57.78 12.85 13.14
C ASP A 1023 58.35 12.85 11.70
N SER A 1024 57.85 13.74 10.83
CA SER A 1024 58.32 13.88 9.45
C SER A 1024 58.46 15.32 8.98
N VAL A 1025 59.30 15.55 7.97
CA VAL A 1025 59.43 16.82 7.23
C VAL A 1025 59.59 16.56 5.73
N VAL A 1026 58.89 17.33 4.90
CA VAL A 1026 58.99 17.25 3.43
C VAL A 1026 60.40 17.64 2.98
N MET A 1027 60.99 16.84 2.09
CA MET A 1027 62.26 17.14 1.43
C MET A 1027 62.05 17.90 0.11
N ILE A 1028 62.98 18.81 -0.21
CA ILE A 1028 62.95 19.59 -1.44
C ILE A 1028 64.16 19.28 -2.33
N GLU A 1029 63.96 19.27 -3.65
CA GLU A 1029 65.07 19.11 -4.59
C GLU A 1029 65.97 20.36 -4.56
N SER A 1030 67.23 20.17 -4.17
CA SER A 1030 68.23 21.24 -4.07
C SER A 1030 69.14 21.30 -5.31
N SER A 1031 69.33 20.16 -5.97
CA SER A 1031 69.91 20.03 -7.32
C SER A 1031 69.43 18.71 -7.96
N PRO A 1032 69.53 18.52 -9.29
CA PRO A 1032 68.91 17.38 -9.97
C PRO A 1032 69.22 16.01 -9.35
N GLY A 1033 68.20 15.36 -8.77
CA GLY A 1033 68.29 14.08 -8.06
C GLY A 1033 68.82 14.14 -6.62
N HIS A 1034 69.06 15.33 -6.06
CA HIS A 1034 69.53 15.54 -4.69
C HIS A 1034 68.52 16.33 -3.84
N TYR A 1035 68.01 15.68 -2.80
CA TYR A 1035 66.91 16.18 -1.97
C TYR A 1035 67.38 16.47 -0.55
N VAL A 1036 66.86 17.55 0.05
CA VAL A 1036 67.23 17.99 1.41
C VAL A 1036 65.99 18.26 2.28
N GLY A 1037 66.07 17.91 3.56
CA GLY A 1037 65.05 18.19 4.57
C GLY A 1037 65.70 18.47 5.94
N THR A 1038 65.01 19.18 6.84
CA THR A 1038 65.63 19.70 8.08
C THR A 1038 64.94 19.20 9.34
N ILE A 1039 65.70 18.47 10.17
CA ILE A 1039 65.27 17.97 11.48
C ILE A 1039 65.52 19.07 12.54
N PRO A 1040 64.57 19.31 13.48
CA PRO A 1040 64.74 20.31 14.53
C PRO A 1040 65.87 19.99 15.53
N ALA A 1041 66.30 21.00 16.28
CA ALA A 1041 67.35 20.85 17.29
C ALA A 1041 66.91 20.00 18.50
N PHE A 1042 67.74 19.04 18.89
CA PHE A 1042 67.54 18.15 20.05
C PHE A 1042 68.62 18.38 21.13
N PRO A 1043 68.37 18.01 22.41
CA PRO A 1043 69.38 18.14 23.47
C PRO A 1043 70.68 17.36 23.20
N ASP A 1044 71.81 17.82 23.76
CA ASP A 1044 73.10 17.10 23.68
C ASP A 1044 72.95 15.66 24.21
N ASP A 1045 73.74 14.72 23.66
CA ASP A 1045 73.68 13.27 23.89
C ASP A 1045 72.38 12.56 23.41
N THR A 1046 71.42 13.27 22.79
CA THR A 1046 70.25 12.63 22.15
C THR A 1046 70.69 11.90 20.88
N GLN A 1047 70.32 10.62 20.74
CA GLN A 1047 70.40 9.89 19.48
C GLN A 1047 69.13 10.14 18.67
N VAL A 1048 69.29 10.52 17.42
CA VAL A 1048 68.21 10.75 16.46
C VAL A 1048 68.40 9.77 15.30
N TRP A 1049 67.39 8.95 15.06
CA TRP A 1049 67.31 8.06 13.91
C TRP A 1049 66.51 8.75 12.81
N TYR A 1050 66.85 8.51 11.55
CA TYR A 1050 66.13 9.07 10.42
C TYR A 1050 66.17 8.12 9.21
N ARG A 1051 65.13 8.20 8.37
CA ARG A 1051 65.03 7.54 7.08
C ARG A 1051 64.32 8.46 6.09
N VAL A 1052 64.53 8.23 4.80
CA VAL A 1052 63.82 8.95 3.74
C VAL A 1052 62.84 8.01 3.08
N ALA A 1053 61.60 8.48 2.98
CA ALA A 1053 60.52 7.83 2.27
C ALA A 1053 60.26 8.56 0.95
N VAL A 1054 59.97 7.83 -0.13
CA VAL A 1054 59.67 8.35 -1.46
C VAL A 1054 58.34 7.77 -1.92
N ASN A 1055 57.34 8.62 -2.11
CA ASN A 1055 56.09 8.26 -2.76
C ASN A 1055 56.23 8.48 -4.27
N THR A 1056 55.87 7.47 -5.05
CA THR A 1056 55.86 7.51 -6.51
C THR A 1056 54.51 7.05 -7.05
N GLU A 1057 54.31 7.17 -8.36
CA GLU A 1057 53.13 6.63 -9.06
C GLU A 1057 52.92 5.11 -8.94
N PHE A 1058 53.89 4.35 -8.41
CA PHE A 1058 53.84 2.88 -8.26
C PHE A 1058 54.08 2.37 -6.83
N GLY A 1059 54.34 3.22 -5.84
CA GLY A 1059 54.66 2.72 -4.49
C GLY A 1059 55.42 3.66 -3.58
N TYR A 1060 55.62 3.19 -2.34
CA TYR A 1060 56.30 3.85 -1.23
C TYR A 1060 57.64 3.17 -0.95
N TYR A 1061 58.75 3.88 -1.14
CA TYR A 1061 60.10 3.34 -1.02
C TYR A 1061 60.84 3.96 0.15
N GLU A 1062 61.45 3.14 1.02
CA GLU A 1062 62.24 3.61 2.17
C GLU A 1062 63.74 3.38 2.03
N SER A 1063 64.52 4.32 2.55
CA SER A 1063 65.96 4.14 2.75
C SER A 1063 66.29 3.31 3.99
N GLU A 1064 67.50 2.75 4.06
CA GLU A 1064 68.06 2.24 5.32
C GLU A 1064 68.03 3.32 6.42
N VAL A 1065 67.66 2.92 7.65
CA VAL A 1065 67.66 3.81 8.83
C VAL A 1065 69.08 4.24 9.19
N GLN A 1066 69.32 5.54 9.08
CA GLN A 1066 70.53 6.21 9.53
C GLN A 1066 70.34 6.78 10.94
N SER A 1067 71.43 7.20 11.61
CA SER A 1067 71.30 7.96 12.86
C SER A 1067 72.48 8.91 13.10
N TYR A 1068 72.26 9.90 13.97
CA TYR A 1068 73.31 10.75 14.53
C TYR A 1068 73.09 10.94 16.04
N ILE A 1069 74.13 11.38 16.75
CA ILE A 1069 74.05 11.77 18.16
C ILE A 1069 74.42 13.25 18.27
N VAL A 1070 73.57 14.05 18.92
CA VAL A 1070 73.86 15.47 19.18
C VAL A 1070 75.12 15.58 20.04
N GLY A 1071 76.07 16.40 19.60
CA GLY A 1071 77.41 16.55 20.18
C GLY A 1071 78.47 15.59 19.62
N THR A 1072 78.08 14.57 18.86
CA THR A 1072 79.00 13.53 18.33
C THR A 1072 78.96 13.38 16.79
N GLY A 1073 77.83 13.62 16.15
CA GLY A 1073 77.65 13.48 14.70
C GLY A 1073 77.08 12.13 14.26
N ALA A 1074 77.20 11.82 12.96
CA ALA A 1074 76.63 10.61 12.35
C ALA A 1074 77.19 9.30 12.94
N VAL A 1075 76.33 8.31 13.12
CA VAL A 1075 76.65 6.99 13.68
C VAL A 1075 76.43 5.92 12.61
N THR A 1076 77.48 5.18 12.26
CA THR A 1076 77.40 4.10 11.26
C THR A 1076 76.76 2.85 11.87
N THR A 1077 75.49 2.62 11.59
CA THR A 1077 74.75 1.42 12.02
C THR A 1077 75.35 0.18 11.35
N THR A 1078 75.94 -0.75 12.12
CA THR A 1078 76.39 -2.05 11.59
C THR A 1078 75.30 -3.10 11.83
N THR A 1079 74.32 -3.17 10.94
CA THR A 1079 73.22 -4.15 11.04
C THR A 1079 73.78 -5.57 10.90
N THR A 1080 73.87 -6.27 12.03
CA THR A 1080 74.31 -7.67 12.06
C THR A 1080 73.11 -8.57 11.82
N THR A 1081 72.90 -9.00 10.57
CA THR A 1081 71.81 -9.90 10.20
C THR A 1081 71.99 -11.27 10.88
N THR A 1082 71.32 -11.49 12.01
CA THR A 1082 71.24 -12.81 12.63
C THR A 1082 70.28 -13.69 11.83
N THR A 1083 70.83 -14.48 10.91
CA THR A 1083 70.10 -15.56 10.23
C THR A 1083 69.78 -16.68 11.23
N THR A 1084 68.57 -16.64 11.81
CA THR A 1084 68.02 -17.76 12.55
C THR A 1084 67.52 -18.83 11.58
N THR A 1085 68.40 -19.75 11.17
CA THR A 1085 67.97 -21.01 10.54
C THR A 1085 67.01 -21.75 11.48
N PRO A 1086 65.78 -22.10 11.03
CA PRO A 1086 64.90 -22.98 11.80
C PRO A 1086 65.54 -24.35 12.02
N PRO A 1087 65.27 -25.04 13.14
CA PRO A 1087 65.72 -26.41 13.33
C PRO A 1087 65.03 -27.34 12.31
N PRO A 1088 65.69 -28.41 11.84
CA PRO A 1088 65.09 -29.35 10.90
C PRO A 1088 63.94 -30.10 11.57
N TYR A 1089 62.70 -29.79 11.17
CA TYR A 1089 61.54 -30.54 11.64
C TYR A 1089 61.49 -31.90 10.94
N THR A 1090 61.85 -32.95 11.67
CA THR A 1090 61.64 -34.33 11.21
C THR A 1090 60.14 -34.61 11.13
N GLY A 1091 59.67 -34.99 9.95
CA GLY A 1091 58.24 -35.17 9.68
C GLY A 1091 57.54 -36.18 10.59
N GLY A 1092 56.27 -35.89 10.88
CA GLY A 1092 55.30 -36.77 11.50
C GLY A 1092 53.96 -36.59 10.79
N GLU A 1093 53.42 -37.70 10.31
CA GLU A 1093 52.11 -37.89 9.65
C GLU A 1093 50.97 -37.18 10.42
N GLY A 1094 49.95 -36.57 9.80
CA GLY A 1094 49.69 -36.32 8.38
C GLY A 1094 48.33 -35.59 8.21
N LEU A 1095 48.09 -34.92 7.08
CA LEU A 1095 46.80 -34.29 6.79
C LEU A 1095 45.79 -35.30 6.26
N SER A 1096 44.68 -35.49 6.95
CA SER A 1096 43.54 -36.30 6.50
C SER A 1096 42.30 -35.43 6.27
N SER A 1097 41.93 -35.25 5.00
CA SER A 1097 40.54 -35.13 4.50
C SER A 1097 39.53 -34.11 5.08
N GLU A 1098 39.88 -33.26 6.05
CA GLU A 1098 38.91 -32.36 6.74
C GLU A 1098 38.74 -30.96 6.10
N ILE A 1099 39.39 -30.69 4.96
CA ILE A 1099 39.23 -29.43 4.19
C ILE A 1099 38.02 -29.48 3.22
N LEU A 1100 37.32 -30.62 3.14
CA LEU A 1100 36.19 -30.84 2.21
C LEU A 1100 34.81 -30.78 2.91
N LEU A 1101 34.70 -30.00 4.00
CA LEU A 1101 33.49 -29.93 4.84
C LEU A 1101 33.15 -28.52 5.40
N MET A 1102 33.66 -27.44 4.79
CA MET A 1102 33.17 -26.07 5.05
C MET A 1102 32.01 -25.68 4.12
N LEU A 1103 30.94 -26.50 4.13
CA LEU A 1103 29.62 -26.18 3.53
C LEU A 1103 28.46 -26.69 4.43
N GLY A 1104 28.72 -26.84 5.73
CA GLY A 1104 27.76 -27.42 6.68
C GLY A 1104 28.04 -27.00 8.12
N GLY A 1105 27.89 -25.70 8.41
CA GLY A 1105 28.29 -25.10 9.70
C GLY A 1105 27.36 -24.02 10.26
N PHE A 1106 26.21 -23.73 9.63
CA PHE A 1106 25.19 -22.85 10.21
C PHE A 1106 24.64 -23.44 11.52
N GLY A 1107 24.62 -22.64 12.60
CA GLY A 1107 23.88 -22.98 13.83
C GLY A 1107 24.55 -22.78 15.19
N LEU A 1108 25.78 -22.23 15.30
CA LEU A 1108 26.44 -22.11 16.62
C LEU A 1108 27.13 -20.77 16.96
N VAL A 1109 26.89 -19.69 16.20
CA VAL A 1109 27.38 -18.33 16.54
C VAL A 1109 26.35 -17.53 17.38
N VAL A 1110 25.05 -17.78 17.20
CA VAL A 1110 23.93 -17.10 17.88
C VAL A 1110 24.00 -17.18 19.43
N VAL A 1111 24.68 -18.17 20.01
CA VAL A 1111 24.74 -18.39 21.46
C VAL A 1111 25.77 -17.51 22.18
N VAL A 1112 26.76 -16.93 21.49
CA VAL A 1112 27.83 -16.15 22.14
C VAL A 1112 27.49 -14.66 22.23
N ILE A 1113 26.79 -14.09 21.25
CA ILE A 1113 26.33 -12.68 21.29
C ILE A 1113 25.24 -12.50 22.36
N GLY A 1114 24.30 -13.46 22.48
CA GLY A 1114 23.22 -13.42 23.48
C GLY A 1114 23.65 -13.46 24.96
N ILE A 1115 24.93 -13.71 25.27
CA ILE A 1115 25.44 -13.73 26.65
C ILE A 1115 26.06 -12.38 27.06
N SER A 1116 26.43 -11.53 26.10
CA SER A 1116 27.04 -10.21 26.37
C SER A 1116 26.01 -9.13 26.75
N ALA A 1117 24.77 -9.23 26.25
CA ALA A 1117 23.70 -8.25 26.51
C ALA A 1117 23.12 -8.27 27.95
N LYS A 1118 23.49 -9.24 28.80
CA LYS A 1118 22.89 -9.41 30.14
C LYS A 1118 23.74 -8.84 31.30
N ARG A 1119 24.61 -7.84 31.03
CA ARG A 1119 25.53 -7.32 32.07
C ARG A 1119 25.86 -5.81 32.04
N ARG A 1120 24.83 -4.96 31.93
CA ARG A 1120 24.70 -3.51 32.30
C ARG A 1120 23.23 -3.14 31.99
N LYS A 1121 22.43 -2.38 32.75
CA LYS A 1121 22.63 -1.39 33.82
C LYS A 1121 23.59 -0.26 33.47
#